data_AF-A0A1R3IP28-F1
#
_entry.id   AF-A0A1R3IP28-F1
#
_cell.length_a   1.000
_cell.length_b   1.000
_cell.length_c   1.000
_cell.angle_alpha   90.00
_cell.angle_beta   90.00
_cell.angle_gamma   90.00
#
_symmetry.space_group_name_H-M   'P 1'
#
loop_
_entity.id
_entity.type
_entity.pdbx_description
1 polymer ?
#
loop_
_entity_poly.entity_id
_entity_poly.type
_entity_poly.pdbx_seq_one_letter_code
_entity_poly.pdbx_strand_id
1 'polypeptide(L)'
;MENRSFDHVLGWLKSTRPDIDGLTGSESNPVNVTDPNSLYVSVSDDAIFVDSDPGHSFQAIREQIFGSNDSSANPAPMNGFAQQAESMGEGMSKEVMSGFKPNRVPVYTKLANEFCVFDRWFASVPASTQPNRFYVHSATSFGAMSNVRKDLIHGFPQKTIFDSLDENDLSFGIYYQNIPATLFFKSLRKLKYVTKFHSYALKFRRHARLGKLPNYVVVEQRYFDIDLFPANDDHPSHDVARGQEFVKEVYETLRASPQWNETALLITYDEHGGFYDHVPTPVSGVPNPDGIIGPDPYYFKFDRLGVRVPTILVSPWIDKATVIHEPAGPTPQSQFEHSSIPATVKKLFNLNSNFLTKRDAWAGTFENYFNLRSTPRTDCPETLPEVKMSLRPSGPKEDASLSEFQVELVQLASQLNGDHVLNTYPDIGRSMNVGEGNRYVEDAVKRFLEAGKAAIRAGANESAIVTMRPSLSSRVKLGFAMLCAGSVRAKNAMNIMLTNVVDAVVGSISYYLFGFAFAFGDSSNPFIGTNFFALKDIPNSSYDYSFFLFQWAFAIAVAGITSGSIAERTQFSAYLVFSFFLSGFVYPVVVHWVWSSGGWLSSSSTSSNLMFGSGAIDFAGSGVVHLVGAVAGFWGSFIEGPRVGRFDAFGKPMPMRGHNATLVVLGTFLLWFGWFGFNPGSFDKILVAYPSTTDQGNWTAIGRTAVTTTLAGSTAGIVTLFGRRLLVGHWDALDVCNGLIGGFVAITSGCSVVEPWAAIVCGFCAAWVLIGLNILAVKLNFDDPLEATQLHGGCGAWGLIFTGLFAKEEFVIQAYNSGVSGVVRPYGLIMGGGWGLLGCQVIEVLVIVTWVTVTMGPVFYALHQLGILRIPVDEEIAGLDISSHGGYAYNAHQEENQPRFYADYMRMQEQS
;
A
#
# COMPACT_ATOMS: atom_id res chain seq x y z
N MET A 1 0.47 -6.45 -26.74
CA MET A 1 -0.84 -5.87 -27.08
C MET A 1 -1.90 -6.87 -26.66
N GLU A 2 -3.17 -6.46 -26.60
CA GLU A 2 -4.24 -7.22 -25.95
C GLU A 2 -5.34 -7.63 -26.91
N ASN A 3 -5.83 -8.86 -26.75
CA ASN A 3 -7.16 -9.30 -27.15
C ASN A 3 -7.54 -9.04 -28.62
N ARG A 4 -6.69 -9.46 -29.56
CA ARG A 4 -6.97 -9.39 -31.02
C ARG A 4 -6.44 -10.60 -31.77
N SER A 5 -7.27 -11.17 -32.65
CA SER A 5 -6.84 -12.21 -33.59
C SER A 5 -5.97 -11.65 -34.71
N PHE A 6 -5.20 -12.51 -35.37
CA PHE A 6 -4.42 -12.13 -36.55
C PHE A 6 -5.32 -11.56 -37.64
N ASP A 7 -6.43 -12.24 -37.95
CA ASP A 7 -7.32 -11.79 -39.02
C ASP A 7 -8.01 -10.45 -38.74
N HIS A 8 -8.28 -10.14 -37.46
CA HIS A 8 -8.85 -8.85 -37.09
C HIS A 8 -7.87 -7.71 -37.44
N VAL A 9 -6.59 -7.83 -37.11
CA VAL A 9 -5.63 -6.71 -37.27
C VAL A 9 -4.93 -6.72 -38.63
N LEU A 10 -4.49 -7.89 -39.10
CA LEU A 10 -3.62 -8.06 -40.25
C LEU A 10 -4.24 -8.89 -41.38
N GLY A 11 -5.39 -9.57 -41.16
CA GLY A 11 -6.00 -10.48 -42.14
C GLY A 11 -6.28 -9.81 -43.49
N TRP A 12 -6.79 -8.58 -43.48
CA TRP A 12 -7.12 -7.84 -44.71
C TRP A 12 -5.89 -7.32 -45.47
N LEU A 13 -4.67 -7.45 -44.94
CA LEU A 13 -3.46 -7.14 -45.70
C LEU A 13 -3.30 -8.03 -46.93
N LYS A 14 -3.90 -9.23 -46.94
CA LYS A 14 -3.89 -10.16 -48.07
C LYS A 14 -4.28 -9.51 -49.40
N SER A 15 -5.20 -8.54 -49.36
CA SER A 15 -5.61 -7.74 -50.52
C SER A 15 -4.46 -7.00 -51.22
N THR A 16 -3.40 -6.67 -50.48
CA THR A 16 -2.19 -5.98 -50.96
C THR A 16 -0.92 -6.83 -50.85
N ARG A 17 -0.97 -7.90 -50.06
CA ARG A 17 0.11 -8.83 -49.72
C ARG A 17 -0.40 -10.27 -49.85
N PRO A 18 -0.56 -10.78 -51.07
CA PRO A 18 -1.17 -12.10 -51.32
C PRO A 18 -0.32 -13.27 -50.77
N ASP A 19 0.93 -12.99 -50.41
CA ASP A 19 1.85 -13.88 -49.70
C ASP A 19 1.44 -14.12 -48.24
N ILE A 20 0.61 -13.27 -47.62
CA ILE A 20 0.13 -13.46 -46.25
C ILE A 20 -1.10 -14.39 -46.23
N ASP A 21 -1.10 -15.34 -45.30
CA ASP A 21 -2.26 -16.18 -45.00
C ASP A 21 -3.35 -15.41 -44.24
N GLY A 22 -4.01 -14.46 -44.91
CA GLY A 22 -5.11 -13.66 -44.38
C GLY A 22 -6.48 -13.93 -45.03
N LEU A 23 -7.42 -13.02 -44.81
CA LEU A 23 -8.81 -13.12 -45.25
C LEU A 23 -8.98 -12.87 -46.76
N THR A 24 -9.86 -13.65 -47.38
CA THR A 24 -10.28 -13.49 -48.78
C THR A 24 -11.59 -12.73 -48.94
N GLY A 25 -12.37 -12.61 -47.86
CA GLY A 25 -13.72 -12.05 -47.86
C GLY A 25 -14.81 -13.09 -48.14
N SER A 26 -14.45 -14.36 -48.28
CA SER A 26 -15.39 -15.47 -48.51
C SER A 26 -15.67 -16.29 -47.23
N GLU A 27 -14.88 -16.06 -46.19
CA GLU A 27 -14.99 -16.73 -44.89
C GLU A 27 -16.29 -16.32 -44.18
N SER A 28 -16.91 -17.27 -43.47
CA SER A 28 -18.12 -17.02 -42.69
C SER A 28 -18.28 -18.01 -41.54
N ASN A 29 -19.06 -17.64 -40.54
CA ASN A 29 -19.45 -18.52 -39.42
C ASN A 29 -20.98 -18.51 -39.27
N PRO A 30 -21.61 -19.66 -38.99
CA PRO A 30 -23.03 -19.69 -38.65
C PRO A 30 -23.27 -19.08 -37.26
N VAL A 31 -24.41 -18.42 -37.04
CA VAL A 31 -24.84 -17.96 -35.71
C VAL A 31 -25.31 -19.11 -34.80
N ASN A 32 -25.53 -20.29 -35.39
CA ASN A 32 -25.82 -21.54 -34.68
C ASN A 32 -25.27 -22.71 -35.51
N VAL A 33 -24.20 -23.33 -35.04
CA VAL A 33 -23.46 -24.43 -35.69
C VAL A 33 -24.31 -25.69 -35.83
N THR A 34 -25.26 -25.91 -34.91
CA THR A 34 -26.10 -27.12 -34.90
C THR A 34 -27.34 -27.02 -35.79
N ASP A 35 -27.69 -25.82 -36.27
CA ASP A 35 -28.82 -25.60 -37.16
C ASP A 35 -28.35 -25.49 -38.63
N PRO A 36 -28.71 -26.46 -39.50
CA PRO A 36 -28.34 -26.42 -40.92
C PRO A 36 -28.91 -25.21 -41.69
N ASN A 37 -29.97 -24.57 -41.18
CA ASN A 37 -30.59 -23.40 -41.79
C ASN A 37 -30.16 -22.08 -41.11
N SER A 38 -29.13 -22.14 -40.26
CA SER A 38 -28.64 -20.98 -39.52
C SER A 38 -28.17 -19.86 -40.46
N LEU A 39 -28.35 -18.62 -40.00
CA LEU A 39 -27.79 -17.45 -40.68
C LEU A 39 -26.27 -17.49 -40.59
N TYR A 40 -25.60 -17.14 -41.69
CA TYR A 40 -24.16 -17.02 -41.74
C TYR A 40 -23.75 -15.56 -41.67
N VAL A 41 -22.75 -15.28 -40.86
CA VAL A 41 -22.09 -13.98 -40.77
C VAL A 41 -20.78 -14.08 -41.55
N SER A 42 -20.69 -13.35 -42.66
CA SER A 42 -19.47 -13.23 -43.43
C SER A 42 -18.47 -12.28 -42.77
N VAL A 43 -17.18 -12.54 -42.99
CA VAL A 43 -16.16 -11.57 -42.58
C VAL A 43 -16.33 -10.24 -43.30
N SER A 44 -15.94 -9.15 -42.63
CA SER A 44 -16.03 -7.79 -43.16
C SER A 44 -14.82 -6.95 -42.78
N ASP A 45 -14.59 -5.86 -43.50
CA ASP A 45 -13.42 -4.98 -43.36
C ASP A 45 -13.79 -3.60 -42.77
N ASP A 46 -14.92 -3.53 -42.06
CA ASP A 46 -15.49 -2.32 -41.48
C ASP A 46 -15.22 -2.15 -39.98
N ALA A 47 -14.27 -2.90 -39.40
CA ALA A 47 -13.90 -2.75 -37.99
C ALA A 47 -13.37 -1.34 -37.69
N ILE A 48 -13.83 -0.79 -36.57
CA ILE A 48 -13.44 0.51 -36.03
C ILE A 48 -13.18 0.38 -34.52
N PHE A 49 -13.98 1.02 -33.69
CA PHE A 49 -14.00 0.83 -32.26
C PHE A 49 -15.01 -0.24 -31.87
N VAL A 50 -14.61 -1.15 -30.97
CA VAL A 50 -15.47 -2.19 -30.41
C VAL A 50 -15.62 -1.90 -28.92
N ASP A 51 -16.83 -1.52 -28.49
CA ASP A 51 -17.11 -1.18 -27.08
C ASP A 51 -17.34 -2.44 -26.23
N SER A 52 -17.83 -3.51 -26.87
CA SER A 52 -18.07 -4.80 -26.23
C SER A 52 -16.76 -5.57 -26.03
N ASP A 53 -16.66 -6.32 -24.93
CA ASP A 53 -15.56 -7.25 -24.67
C ASP A 53 -16.02 -8.68 -24.99
N PRO A 54 -15.65 -9.25 -26.16
CA PRO A 54 -16.12 -10.58 -26.55
C PRO A 54 -15.57 -11.67 -25.64
N GLY A 55 -16.25 -12.82 -25.61
CA GLY A 55 -15.91 -13.91 -24.71
C GLY A 55 -14.53 -14.48 -25.00
N HIS A 56 -13.63 -14.45 -24.03
CA HIS A 56 -12.27 -15.00 -24.16
C HIS A 56 -11.88 -15.87 -22.95
N SER A 57 -12.89 -16.48 -22.31
CA SER A 57 -12.70 -17.55 -21.32
C SER A 57 -12.36 -18.88 -22.01
N PHE A 58 -11.75 -19.83 -21.30
CA PHE A 58 -11.45 -21.16 -21.85
C PHE A 58 -12.68 -21.83 -22.51
N GLN A 59 -13.85 -21.63 -21.94
CA GLN A 59 -15.14 -22.14 -22.41
C GLN A 59 -15.57 -21.47 -23.71
N ALA A 60 -15.52 -20.14 -23.74
CA ALA A 60 -15.86 -19.35 -24.92
C ALA A 60 -14.91 -19.69 -26.07
N ILE A 61 -13.61 -19.77 -25.80
CA ILE A 61 -12.59 -20.08 -26.81
C ILE A 61 -12.75 -21.50 -27.34
N ARG A 62 -13.07 -22.47 -26.48
CA ARG A 62 -13.42 -23.83 -26.94
C ARG A 62 -14.63 -23.81 -27.87
N GLU A 63 -15.68 -23.09 -27.51
CA GLU A 63 -16.88 -22.98 -28.36
C GLU A 63 -16.56 -22.29 -29.69
N GLN A 64 -15.77 -21.22 -29.68
CA GLN A 64 -15.32 -20.52 -30.90
C GLN A 64 -14.56 -21.45 -31.86
N ILE A 65 -13.62 -22.24 -31.32
CA ILE A 65 -12.79 -23.16 -32.10
C ILE A 65 -13.59 -24.34 -32.65
N PHE A 66 -14.52 -24.92 -31.88
CA PHE A 66 -15.15 -26.21 -32.21
C PHE A 66 -16.64 -26.13 -32.54
N GLY A 67 -17.31 -25.01 -32.26
CA GLY A 67 -18.75 -24.85 -32.37
C GLY A 67 -19.57 -25.67 -31.38
N SER A 68 -18.92 -26.43 -30.49
CA SER A 68 -19.56 -27.36 -29.55
C SER A 68 -18.68 -27.68 -28.34
N ASN A 69 -19.20 -28.53 -27.44
CA ASN A 69 -18.42 -29.09 -26.33
C ASN A 69 -17.43 -30.18 -26.76
N ASP A 70 -17.62 -30.78 -27.94
CA ASP A 70 -16.72 -31.79 -28.49
C ASP A 70 -15.50 -31.10 -29.11
N SER A 71 -14.32 -31.43 -28.60
CA SER A 71 -13.05 -30.87 -29.05
C SER A 71 -12.13 -31.89 -29.73
N SER A 72 -12.70 -32.91 -30.36
CA SER A 72 -11.96 -34.00 -31.02
C SER A 72 -11.59 -33.72 -32.49
N ALA A 73 -12.23 -32.74 -33.14
CA ALA A 73 -12.01 -32.42 -34.54
C ALA A 73 -10.56 -31.98 -34.82
N ASN A 74 -9.93 -32.57 -35.83
CA ASN A 74 -8.60 -32.22 -36.32
C ASN A 74 -8.55 -32.33 -37.86
N PRO A 75 -8.40 -31.22 -38.61
CA PRO A 75 -8.21 -29.84 -38.13
C PRO A 75 -9.42 -29.30 -37.37
N ALA A 76 -9.20 -28.32 -36.50
CA ALA A 76 -10.27 -27.64 -35.78
C ALA A 76 -11.14 -26.81 -36.74
N PRO A 77 -12.47 -26.78 -36.58
CA PRO A 77 -13.37 -26.21 -37.58
C PRO A 77 -13.45 -24.68 -37.59
N MET A 78 -13.10 -24.00 -36.50
CA MET A 78 -13.10 -22.53 -36.39
C MET A 78 -14.45 -21.89 -36.75
N ASN A 79 -15.56 -22.51 -36.35
CA ASN A 79 -16.91 -22.17 -36.84
C ASN A 79 -17.87 -21.64 -35.78
N GLY A 80 -17.44 -21.52 -34.51
CA GLY A 80 -18.29 -21.12 -33.40
C GLY A 80 -18.18 -19.65 -32.99
N PHE A 81 -17.41 -18.83 -33.69
CA PHE A 81 -17.15 -17.44 -33.26
C PHE A 81 -18.42 -16.59 -33.29
N ALA A 82 -19.16 -16.63 -34.40
CA ALA A 82 -20.43 -15.91 -34.52
C ALA A 82 -21.47 -16.42 -33.50
N GLN A 83 -21.56 -17.74 -33.30
CA GLN A 83 -22.45 -18.36 -32.30
C GLN A 83 -22.14 -17.88 -30.88
N GLN A 84 -20.87 -17.97 -30.47
CA GLN A 84 -20.47 -17.61 -29.11
C GLN A 84 -20.69 -16.11 -28.86
N ALA A 85 -20.35 -15.26 -29.83
CA ALA A 85 -20.57 -13.81 -29.74
C ALA A 85 -22.06 -13.46 -29.63
N GLU A 86 -22.92 -14.04 -30.48
CA GLU A 86 -24.36 -13.77 -30.45
C GLU A 86 -25.02 -14.20 -29.13
N SER A 87 -24.46 -15.20 -28.44
CA SER A 87 -24.93 -15.62 -27.11
C SER A 87 -24.68 -14.57 -26.01
N MET A 88 -23.77 -13.63 -26.24
CA MET A 88 -23.42 -12.55 -25.29
C MET A 88 -24.23 -11.28 -25.52
N GLY A 89 -24.65 -11.02 -26.77
CA GLY A 89 -25.43 -9.83 -27.11
C GLY A 89 -25.82 -9.80 -28.59
N GLU A 90 -26.99 -9.21 -28.86
CA GLU A 90 -27.50 -9.04 -30.22
C GLU A 90 -26.53 -8.20 -31.07
N GLY A 91 -26.13 -8.74 -32.24
CA GLY A 91 -25.25 -8.05 -33.19
C GLY A 91 -23.75 -8.18 -32.91
N MET A 92 -23.34 -8.79 -31.79
CA MET A 92 -21.92 -9.02 -31.48
C MET A 92 -21.24 -9.97 -32.47
N SER A 93 -22.01 -10.86 -33.12
CA SER A 93 -21.48 -11.73 -34.17
C SER A 93 -20.87 -10.94 -35.34
N LYS A 94 -21.47 -9.80 -35.72
CA LYS A 94 -20.90 -8.93 -36.76
C LYS A 94 -19.59 -8.27 -36.30
N GLU A 95 -19.53 -7.82 -35.05
CA GLU A 95 -18.33 -7.18 -34.48
C GLU A 95 -17.15 -8.17 -34.44
N VAL A 96 -17.39 -9.39 -33.95
CA VAL A 96 -16.38 -10.44 -33.84
C VAL A 96 -15.86 -10.95 -35.20
N MET A 97 -16.72 -10.92 -36.22
CA MET A 97 -16.37 -11.30 -37.61
C MET A 97 -15.81 -10.14 -38.44
N SER A 98 -15.68 -8.93 -37.87
CA SER A 98 -15.10 -7.77 -38.56
C SER A 98 -13.57 -7.70 -38.39
N GLY A 99 -12.90 -7.08 -39.36
CA GLY A 99 -11.46 -6.84 -39.35
C GLY A 99 -11.11 -5.42 -39.82
N PHE A 100 -9.92 -4.95 -39.45
CA PHE A 100 -9.45 -3.62 -39.81
C PHE A 100 -8.95 -3.56 -41.24
N LYS A 101 -9.37 -2.52 -41.99
CA LYS A 101 -8.69 -2.15 -43.24
C LYS A 101 -7.23 -1.77 -42.97
N PRO A 102 -6.30 -2.09 -43.90
CA PRO A 102 -4.91 -1.68 -43.78
C PRO A 102 -4.71 -0.17 -43.53
N ASN A 103 -5.55 0.69 -44.11
CA ASN A 103 -5.47 2.13 -43.93
C ASN A 103 -6.01 2.65 -42.57
N ARG A 104 -6.74 1.81 -41.81
CA ARG A 104 -7.20 2.11 -40.43
C ARG A 104 -6.15 1.76 -39.39
N VAL A 105 -5.29 0.80 -39.72
CA VAL A 105 -4.11 0.42 -38.93
C VAL A 105 -2.80 0.74 -39.66
N PRO A 106 -2.56 2.02 -40.04
CA PRO A 106 -1.44 2.38 -40.91
C PRO A 106 -0.05 2.10 -40.30
N VAL A 107 0.09 2.14 -38.97
CA VAL A 107 1.37 1.84 -38.31
C VAL A 107 1.69 0.35 -38.44
N TYR A 108 0.75 -0.53 -38.07
CA TYR A 108 0.91 -1.98 -38.19
C TYR A 108 1.10 -2.41 -39.65
N THR A 109 0.30 -1.83 -40.56
CA THR A 109 0.43 -2.04 -42.00
C THR A 109 1.82 -1.65 -42.52
N LYS A 110 2.37 -0.51 -42.09
CA LYS A 110 3.71 -0.09 -42.50
C LYS A 110 4.77 -1.07 -41.98
N LEU A 111 4.69 -1.47 -40.72
CA LEU A 111 5.64 -2.41 -40.14
C LEU A 111 5.59 -3.77 -40.84
N ALA A 112 4.40 -4.30 -41.10
CA ALA A 112 4.19 -5.55 -41.85
C ALA A 112 4.76 -5.51 -43.28
N ASN A 113 4.73 -4.35 -43.93
CA ASN A 113 5.27 -4.15 -45.28
C ASN A 113 6.77 -3.86 -45.32
N GLU A 114 7.37 -3.42 -44.21
CA GLU A 114 8.79 -3.06 -44.14
C GLU A 114 9.65 -4.15 -43.50
N PHE A 115 9.05 -5.01 -42.68
CA PHE A 115 9.74 -6.03 -41.88
C PHE A 115 9.07 -7.40 -42.04
N CYS A 116 9.06 -8.22 -40.98
CA CYS A 116 8.54 -9.57 -40.99
C CYS A 116 7.20 -9.69 -40.27
N VAL A 117 6.28 -10.45 -40.87
CA VAL A 117 5.03 -10.90 -40.26
C VAL A 117 5.11 -12.42 -40.05
N PHE A 118 4.75 -12.88 -38.86
CA PHE A 118 4.41 -14.29 -38.65
C PHE A 118 2.91 -14.44 -38.87
N ASP A 119 2.51 -15.15 -39.93
CA ASP A 119 1.10 -15.40 -40.21
C ASP A 119 0.62 -16.75 -39.67
N ARG A 120 1.43 -17.43 -38.85
CA ARG A 120 0.99 -18.58 -38.04
C ARG A 120 1.62 -18.57 -36.65
N TRP A 121 1.40 -17.48 -35.90
CA TRP A 121 1.74 -17.38 -34.49
C TRP A 121 0.51 -17.58 -33.61
N PHE A 122 0.49 -18.62 -32.79
CA PHE A 122 -0.69 -18.99 -31.98
C PHE A 122 -0.55 -18.54 -30.53
N ALA A 123 -1.67 -18.21 -29.88
CA ALA A 123 -1.72 -18.14 -28.43
C ALA A 123 -1.33 -19.51 -27.85
N SER A 124 -0.50 -19.55 -26.80
CA SER A 124 0.05 -20.79 -26.24
C SER A 124 -1.01 -21.72 -25.65
N VAL A 125 -2.13 -21.15 -25.21
CA VAL A 125 -3.27 -21.87 -24.64
C VAL A 125 -4.59 -21.21 -25.04
N PRO A 126 -5.67 -21.99 -25.24
CA PRO A 126 -7.01 -21.45 -25.49
C PRO A 126 -7.67 -20.97 -24.19
N ALA A 127 -7.08 -19.96 -23.53
CA ALA A 127 -7.47 -19.44 -22.24
C ALA A 127 -7.30 -17.91 -22.19
N SER A 128 -7.78 -17.29 -21.11
CA SER A 128 -7.73 -15.83 -20.88
C SER A 128 -6.31 -15.24 -20.88
N THR A 129 -6.24 -13.92 -20.81
CA THR A 129 -5.05 -13.08 -20.96
C THR A 129 -3.83 -13.52 -20.13
N GLN A 130 -3.96 -13.69 -18.80
CA GLN A 130 -2.78 -13.94 -17.94
C GLN A 130 -2.11 -15.29 -18.17
N PRO A 131 -2.83 -16.43 -18.30
CA PRO A 131 -2.24 -17.68 -18.73
C PRO A 131 -1.32 -17.53 -19.95
N ASN A 132 -1.77 -16.85 -21.01
CA ASN A 132 -0.96 -16.66 -22.21
C ASN A 132 0.27 -15.76 -21.98
N ARG A 133 0.13 -14.67 -21.20
CA ARG A 133 1.25 -13.82 -20.79
C ARG A 133 2.30 -14.57 -19.97
N PHE A 134 1.90 -15.57 -19.18
CA PHE A 134 2.85 -16.41 -18.47
C PHE A 134 3.70 -17.25 -19.42
N TYR A 135 3.15 -17.79 -20.51
CA TYR A 135 3.95 -18.54 -21.49
C TYR A 135 5.05 -17.67 -22.14
N VAL A 136 4.80 -16.36 -22.35
CA VAL A 136 5.81 -15.42 -22.88
C VAL A 136 7.09 -15.40 -22.04
N HIS A 137 6.96 -15.51 -20.71
CA HIS A 137 8.09 -15.31 -19.80
C HIS A 137 8.53 -16.57 -19.04
N SER A 138 7.69 -17.61 -18.97
CA SER A 138 8.00 -18.85 -18.25
C SER A 138 7.71 -20.13 -19.04
N ALA A 139 7.22 -20.04 -20.28
CA ALA A 139 6.84 -21.20 -21.12
C ALA A 139 5.79 -22.15 -20.47
N THR A 140 5.12 -21.69 -19.41
CA THR A 140 4.01 -22.37 -18.74
C THR A 140 3.15 -21.34 -17.99
N SER A 141 1.86 -21.63 -17.85
CA SER A 141 0.95 -20.94 -16.94
C SER A 141 0.87 -21.59 -15.55
N PHE A 142 1.67 -22.64 -15.30
CA PHE A 142 1.71 -23.40 -14.04
C PHE A 142 0.33 -23.96 -13.66
N GLY A 143 -0.39 -24.48 -14.65
CA GLY A 143 -1.74 -25.04 -14.47
C GLY A 143 -2.87 -24.01 -14.53
N ALA A 144 -2.60 -22.72 -14.64
CA ALA A 144 -3.64 -21.70 -14.74
C ALA A 144 -4.35 -21.76 -16.11
N MET A 145 -5.69 -21.84 -16.07
CA MET A 145 -6.59 -21.82 -17.24
C MET A 145 -7.45 -20.56 -17.32
N SER A 146 -7.37 -19.74 -16.29
CA SER A 146 -8.08 -18.49 -16.14
C SER A 146 -7.32 -17.65 -15.13
N ASN A 147 -7.83 -16.45 -14.88
CA ASN A 147 -7.22 -15.52 -13.97
C ASN A 147 -7.65 -15.88 -12.53
N VAL A 148 -6.97 -16.85 -11.92
CA VAL A 148 -7.32 -17.36 -10.59
C VAL A 148 -6.81 -16.41 -9.49
N ARG A 149 -7.74 -15.63 -8.94
CA ARG A 149 -7.49 -14.57 -7.95
C ARG A 149 -6.65 -15.01 -6.74
N LYS A 150 -6.85 -16.22 -6.21
CA LYS A 150 -6.10 -16.69 -5.02
C LYS A 150 -4.60 -16.86 -5.30
N ASP A 151 -4.24 -17.27 -6.50
CA ASP A 151 -2.86 -17.61 -6.85
C ASP A 151 -2.03 -16.36 -7.19
N LEU A 152 -2.69 -15.31 -7.68
CA LEU A 152 -2.06 -14.01 -7.99
C LEU A 152 -1.44 -13.33 -6.75
N ILE A 153 -2.01 -13.56 -5.55
CA ILE A 153 -1.50 -13.06 -4.26
C ILE A 153 -0.09 -13.59 -4.01
N HIS A 154 0.08 -14.91 -4.03
CA HIS A 154 1.34 -15.54 -3.62
C HIS A 154 2.48 -15.30 -4.62
N GLY A 155 2.11 -14.89 -5.83
CA GLY A 155 3.01 -14.81 -6.97
C GLY A 155 3.27 -16.21 -7.53
N PHE A 156 3.28 -16.29 -8.84
CA PHE A 156 3.49 -17.54 -9.58
C PHE A 156 4.92 -18.04 -9.39
N PRO A 157 5.12 -19.32 -8.99
CA PRO A 157 6.40 -19.81 -8.52
C PRO A 157 7.33 -20.28 -9.64
N GLN A 158 6.85 -20.41 -10.88
CA GLN A 158 7.64 -20.94 -11.98
C GLN A 158 8.87 -20.07 -12.30
N LYS A 159 9.93 -20.73 -12.77
CA LYS A 159 11.15 -20.07 -13.24
C LYS A 159 10.84 -19.25 -14.49
N THR A 160 11.43 -18.07 -14.57
CA THR A 160 11.25 -17.16 -15.72
C THR A 160 12.49 -17.07 -16.58
N ILE A 161 12.32 -16.57 -17.81
CA ILE A 161 13.45 -16.22 -18.69
C ILE A 161 14.36 -15.17 -18.07
N PHE A 162 13.82 -14.27 -17.23
CA PHE A 162 14.61 -13.29 -16.48
C PHE A 162 15.57 -13.94 -15.49
N ASP A 163 15.12 -15.02 -14.84
CA ASP A 163 15.99 -15.80 -13.95
C ASP A 163 17.12 -16.48 -14.74
N SER A 164 16.80 -17.06 -15.91
CA SER A 164 17.82 -17.63 -16.80
C SER A 164 18.82 -16.60 -17.34
N LEU A 165 18.38 -15.36 -17.62
CA LEU A 165 19.29 -14.27 -18.03
C LEU A 165 20.22 -13.86 -16.89
N ASP A 166 19.67 -13.66 -15.69
CA ASP A 166 20.45 -13.30 -14.50
C ASP A 166 21.49 -14.38 -14.13
N GLU A 167 21.12 -15.66 -14.22
CA GLU A 167 22.03 -16.80 -14.02
C GLU A 167 23.19 -16.87 -15.04
N ASN A 168 23.08 -16.14 -16.16
CA ASN A 168 24.10 -16.08 -17.22
C ASN A 168 24.72 -14.68 -17.34
N ASP A 169 24.61 -13.85 -16.30
CA ASP A 169 25.16 -12.48 -16.25
C ASP A 169 24.64 -11.55 -17.37
N LEU A 170 23.44 -11.84 -17.90
CA LEU A 170 22.80 -11.02 -18.93
C LEU A 170 21.81 -10.04 -18.31
N SER A 171 21.84 -8.81 -18.81
CA SER A 171 20.99 -7.75 -18.29
C SER A 171 19.59 -7.81 -18.89
N PHE A 172 18.57 -7.49 -18.07
CA PHE A 172 17.22 -7.24 -18.55
C PHE A 172 16.64 -5.97 -17.94
N GLY A 173 15.58 -5.44 -18.55
CA GLY A 173 14.86 -4.27 -18.05
C GLY A 173 13.38 -4.30 -18.44
N ILE A 174 12.53 -3.92 -17.49
CA ILE A 174 11.08 -3.85 -17.65
C ILE A 174 10.66 -2.39 -17.60
N TYR A 175 10.15 -1.87 -18.72
CA TYR A 175 9.72 -0.49 -18.87
C TYR A 175 8.19 -0.45 -18.89
N TYR A 176 7.60 0.06 -17.82
CA TYR A 176 6.15 0.03 -17.62
C TYR A 176 5.57 1.43 -17.47
N GLN A 177 4.27 1.58 -17.77
CA GLN A 177 3.56 2.86 -17.69
C GLN A 177 2.72 2.97 -16.40
N ASN A 178 1.81 2.03 -16.11
CA ASN A 178 1.04 2.03 -14.85
C ASN A 178 1.61 1.02 -13.84
N ILE A 179 1.52 -0.27 -14.16
CA ILE A 179 1.94 -1.38 -13.29
C ILE A 179 2.59 -2.48 -14.15
N PRO A 180 3.75 -3.04 -13.75
CA PRO A 180 4.36 -4.12 -14.50
C PRO A 180 3.69 -5.46 -14.14
N ALA A 181 2.92 -6.03 -15.07
CA ALA A 181 2.26 -7.33 -14.94
C ALA A 181 3.27 -8.47 -14.73
N THR A 182 4.51 -8.30 -15.18
CA THR A 182 5.62 -9.21 -14.83
C THR A 182 5.80 -9.41 -13.31
N LEU A 183 5.31 -8.51 -12.44
CA LEU A 183 5.28 -8.72 -10.98
C LEU A 183 4.29 -9.80 -10.51
N PHE A 184 3.49 -10.42 -11.39
CA PHE A 184 2.77 -11.64 -11.05
C PHE A 184 3.73 -12.83 -10.78
N PHE A 185 4.95 -12.80 -11.33
CA PHE A 185 5.97 -13.79 -10.99
C PHE A 185 6.58 -13.51 -9.62
N LYS A 186 6.59 -14.54 -8.76
CA LYS A 186 7.17 -14.42 -7.42
C LYS A 186 8.66 -14.11 -7.47
N SER A 187 9.40 -14.64 -8.45
CA SER A 187 10.83 -14.40 -8.59
C SER A 187 11.15 -12.92 -8.85
N LEU A 188 10.33 -12.23 -9.65
CA LEU A 188 10.48 -10.82 -9.98
C LEU A 188 10.16 -9.85 -8.82
N ARG A 189 9.63 -10.36 -7.71
CA ARG A 189 9.45 -9.59 -6.46
C ARG A 189 10.66 -9.62 -5.53
N LYS A 190 11.75 -10.28 -5.92
CA LYS A 190 13.02 -10.33 -5.15
C LYS A 190 13.74 -8.97 -5.21
N LEU A 191 14.41 -8.61 -4.12
CA LEU A 191 15.15 -7.35 -3.99
C LEU A 191 16.16 -7.13 -5.13
N LYS A 192 16.90 -8.15 -5.56
CA LYS A 192 17.89 -8.05 -6.66
C LYS A 192 17.30 -7.53 -7.97
N TYR A 193 16.00 -7.72 -8.21
CA TYR A 193 15.34 -7.30 -9.44
C TYR A 193 14.62 -5.95 -9.34
N VAL A 194 14.49 -5.36 -8.13
CA VAL A 194 13.78 -4.08 -7.93
C VAL A 194 14.35 -2.96 -8.81
N THR A 195 15.65 -2.98 -9.08
CA THR A 195 16.34 -1.99 -9.91
C THR A 195 16.12 -2.18 -11.41
N LYS A 196 15.53 -3.31 -11.83
CA LYS A 196 15.26 -3.66 -13.24
C LYS A 196 13.94 -3.09 -13.76
N PHE A 197 13.11 -2.55 -12.86
CA PHE A 197 11.86 -1.88 -13.20
C PHE A 197 12.07 -0.39 -13.43
N HIS A 198 11.56 0.10 -14.56
CA HIS A 198 11.78 1.45 -15.03
C HIS A 198 10.48 2.10 -15.50
N SER A 199 10.28 3.37 -15.14
CA SER A 199 9.21 4.17 -15.76
C SER A 199 9.50 4.33 -17.25
N TYR A 200 8.54 3.93 -18.09
CA TYR A 200 8.64 4.06 -19.54
C TYR A 200 8.90 5.51 -19.96
N ALA A 201 8.05 6.44 -19.51
CA ALA A 201 8.08 7.85 -19.90
C ALA A 201 9.42 8.54 -19.61
N LEU A 202 10.08 8.18 -18.50
CA LEU A 202 11.31 8.85 -18.06
C LEU A 202 12.58 8.13 -18.52
N LYS A 203 12.57 6.80 -18.61
CA LYS A 203 13.79 6.00 -18.75
C LYS A 203 13.95 5.34 -20.11
N PHE A 204 12.87 4.92 -20.77
CA PHE A 204 12.99 4.16 -22.01
C PHE A 204 13.69 4.96 -23.11
N ARG A 205 13.14 6.12 -23.48
CA ARG A 205 13.76 7.03 -24.48
C ARG A 205 15.17 7.44 -24.10
N ARG A 206 15.42 7.67 -22.81
CA ARG A 206 16.75 8.03 -22.31
C ARG A 206 17.75 6.89 -22.47
N HIS A 207 17.39 5.66 -22.11
CA HIS A 207 18.26 4.50 -22.23
C HIS A 207 18.51 4.16 -23.71
N ALA A 208 17.48 4.22 -24.55
CA ALA A 208 17.62 4.07 -26.01
C ALA A 208 18.59 5.11 -26.59
N ARG A 209 18.34 6.41 -26.35
CA ARG A 209 19.21 7.50 -26.86
C ARG A 209 20.67 7.37 -26.44
N LEU A 210 20.92 6.86 -25.23
CA LEU A 210 22.28 6.69 -24.69
C LEU A 210 22.94 5.37 -25.11
N GLY A 211 22.25 4.50 -25.84
CA GLY A 211 22.74 3.16 -26.16
C GLY A 211 22.93 2.27 -24.92
N LYS A 212 22.00 2.37 -23.96
CA LYS A 212 22.04 1.66 -22.67
C LYS A 212 20.84 0.74 -22.44
N LEU A 213 20.14 0.33 -23.50
CA LEU A 213 19.12 -0.70 -23.35
C LEU A 213 19.80 -2.04 -23.04
N PRO A 214 19.24 -2.82 -22.08
CA PRO A 214 19.78 -4.12 -21.70
C PRO A 214 19.57 -5.19 -22.77
N ASN A 215 20.14 -6.38 -22.59
CA ASN A 215 20.08 -7.48 -23.55
C ASN A 215 18.63 -7.93 -23.83
N TYR A 216 17.78 -7.94 -22.81
CA TYR A 216 16.36 -8.28 -22.94
C TYR A 216 15.47 -7.19 -22.35
N VAL A 217 14.56 -6.65 -23.15
CA VAL A 217 13.68 -5.54 -22.77
C VAL A 217 12.22 -5.97 -22.92
N VAL A 218 11.45 -5.71 -21.87
CA VAL A 218 9.98 -5.79 -21.92
C VAL A 218 9.43 -4.38 -21.80
N VAL A 219 8.53 -4.00 -22.72
CA VAL A 219 7.82 -2.73 -22.69
C VAL A 219 6.35 -3.02 -22.46
N GLU A 220 5.79 -2.51 -21.37
CA GLU A 220 4.41 -2.72 -20.96
C GLU A 220 3.54 -1.48 -21.23
N GLN A 221 2.28 -1.73 -21.59
CA GLN A 221 1.31 -0.74 -22.01
C GLN A 221 0.69 0.00 -20.81
N ARG A 222 -0.18 0.98 -21.09
CA ARG A 222 -1.16 1.51 -20.15
C ARG A 222 -2.45 0.72 -20.29
N TYR A 223 -2.90 0.21 -19.15
CA TYR A 223 -4.06 -0.68 -19.06
C TYR A 223 -5.32 0.03 -18.54
N PHE A 224 -5.19 1.26 -18.03
CA PHE A 224 -6.30 2.05 -17.48
C PHE A 224 -6.63 3.21 -18.40
N ASP A 225 -7.87 3.26 -18.91
CA ASP A 225 -8.31 4.29 -19.85
C ASP A 225 -8.73 5.58 -19.15
N ILE A 226 -7.74 6.44 -18.89
CA ILE A 226 -7.93 7.74 -18.21
C ILE A 226 -7.79 8.94 -19.16
N ASP A 227 -8.51 10.03 -18.91
CA ASP A 227 -8.62 11.26 -19.72
C ASP A 227 -7.26 11.84 -20.08
N LEU A 228 -6.40 12.02 -19.07
CA LEU A 228 -5.08 12.62 -19.26
C LEU A 228 -4.12 11.65 -19.95
N PHE A 229 -4.28 10.35 -19.69
CA PHE A 229 -3.37 9.30 -20.13
C PHE A 229 -4.13 8.05 -20.59
N PRO A 230 -4.75 8.07 -21.79
CA PRO A 230 -5.61 6.98 -22.28
C PRO A 230 -4.88 5.65 -22.39
N ALA A 231 -5.61 4.54 -22.29
CA ALA A 231 -5.04 3.21 -22.47
C ALA A 231 -4.50 3.03 -23.90
N ASN A 232 -3.45 2.21 -24.05
CA ASN A 232 -2.74 2.04 -25.33
C ASN A 232 -2.31 0.59 -25.60
N ASP A 233 -3.14 -0.36 -25.17
CA ASP A 233 -2.90 -1.81 -25.22
C ASP A 233 -3.64 -2.55 -26.34
N ASP A 234 -4.54 -1.88 -27.06
CA ASP A 234 -5.48 -2.42 -28.08
C ASP A 234 -6.63 -3.29 -27.54
N HIS A 235 -6.75 -3.45 -26.21
CA HIS A 235 -7.84 -4.21 -25.57
C HIS A 235 -9.20 -3.59 -25.93
N PRO A 236 -10.29 -4.33 -26.18
CA PRO A 236 -11.64 -3.76 -26.23
C PRO A 236 -12.11 -3.29 -24.85
N SER A 237 -12.49 -2.04 -24.58
CA SER A 237 -12.86 -0.97 -25.49
C SER A 237 -11.90 0.21 -25.49
N HIS A 238 -10.61 -0.06 -25.57
CA HIS A 238 -9.58 0.94 -25.78
C HIS A 238 -9.39 1.25 -27.27
N ASP A 239 -8.96 2.47 -27.56
CA ASP A 239 -8.80 2.95 -28.93
C ASP A 239 -7.51 2.41 -29.57
N VAL A 240 -7.65 1.58 -30.60
CA VAL A 240 -6.52 1.01 -31.36
C VAL A 240 -5.64 2.10 -32.00
N ALA A 241 -6.15 3.33 -32.19
CA ALA A 241 -5.31 4.46 -32.57
C ALA A 241 -4.20 4.74 -31.53
N ARG A 242 -4.48 4.59 -30.23
CA ARG A 242 -3.52 4.81 -29.15
C ARG A 242 -2.47 3.72 -29.06
N GLY A 243 -2.83 2.46 -29.29
CA GLY A 243 -1.84 1.38 -29.38
C GLY A 243 -0.92 1.54 -30.59
N GLN A 244 -1.44 1.99 -31.73
CA GLN A 244 -0.61 2.34 -32.89
C GLN A 244 0.37 3.49 -32.60
N GLU A 245 -0.08 4.56 -31.95
CA GLU A 245 0.78 5.67 -31.51
C GLU A 245 1.89 5.17 -30.58
N PHE A 246 1.55 4.28 -29.64
CA PHE A 246 2.50 3.69 -28.71
C PHE A 246 3.55 2.82 -29.42
N VAL A 247 3.12 1.92 -30.32
CA VAL A 247 4.05 1.09 -31.11
C VAL A 247 4.93 1.95 -32.02
N LYS A 248 4.38 3.01 -32.62
CA LYS A 248 5.15 4.01 -33.38
C LYS A 248 6.21 4.66 -32.51
N GLU A 249 5.85 5.12 -31.31
CA GLU A 249 6.80 5.73 -30.38
C GLU A 249 7.95 4.76 -30.02
N VAL A 250 7.62 3.51 -29.69
CA VAL A 250 8.62 2.48 -29.36
C VAL A 250 9.55 2.24 -30.54
N TYR A 251 8.98 2.05 -31.75
CA TYR A 251 9.75 1.85 -32.97
C TYR A 251 10.70 3.01 -33.24
N GLU A 252 10.19 4.25 -33.30
CA GLU A 252 10.98 5.43 -33.65
C GLU A 252 12.05 5.71 -32.60
N THR A 253 11.76 5.42 -31.33
CA THR A 253 12.75 5.51 -30.23
C THR A 253 13.90 4.52 -30.43
N LEU A 254 13.60 3.27 -30.81
CA LEU A 254 14.61 2.26 -31.09
C LEU A 254 15.36 2.54 -32.39
N ARG A 255 14.64 3.00 -33.43
CA ARG A 255 15.20 3.35 -34.73
C ARG A 255 16.20 4.50 -34.66
N ALA A 256 15.98 5.45 -33.75
CA ALA A 256 16.89 6.56 -33.47
C ALA A 256 18.03 6.20 -32.49
N SER A 257 18.01 4.99 -31.91
CA SER A 257 19.03 4.53 -30.97
C SER A 257 20.35 4.21 -31.69
N PRO A 258 21.52 4.52 -31.08
CA PRO A 258 22.80 3.99 -31.57
C PRO A 258 22.86 2.45 -31.54
N GLN A 259 21.99 1.77 -30.78
CA GLN A 259 21.88 0.30 -30.73
C GLN A 259 20.95 -0.28 -31.81
N TRP A 260 20.44 0.52 -32.77
CA TRP A 260 19.48 0.04 -33.78
C TRP A 260 19.97 -1.20 -34.53
N ASN A 261 21.24 -1.22 -34.93
CA ASN A 261 21.86 -2.35 -35.64
C ASN A 261 22.07 -3.60 -34.76
N GLU A 262 21.78 -3.52 -33.47
CA GLU A 262 21.85 -4.63 -32.52
C GLU A 262 20.46 -4.97 -31.95
N THR A 263 19.39 -4.37 -32.51
CA THR A 263 18.04 -4.45 -31.97
C THR A 263 17.15 -5.38 -32.80
N ALA A 264 16.37 -6.20 -32.09
CA ALA A 264 15.18 -6.84 -32.60
C ALA A 264 13.99 -6.46 -31.71
N LEU A 265 12.92 -5.96 -32.32
CA LEU A 265 11.65 -5.64 -31.66
C LEU A 265 10.60 -6.66 -32.12
N LEU A 266 10.04 -7.40 -31.18
CA LEU A 266 8.90 -8.29 -31.41
C LEU A 266 7.63 -7.64 -30.85
N ILE A 267 6.62 -7.50 -31.68
CA ILE A 267 5.29 -7.00 -31.30
C ILE A 267 4.33 -8.18 -31.43
N THR A 268 3.68 -8.57 -30.34
CA THR A 268 2.72 -9.68 -30.28
C THR A 268 1.52 -9.33 -29.41
N TYR A 269 0.46 -10.11 -29.53
CA TYR A 269 -0.71 -10.08 -28.66
C TYR A 269 -0.69 -11.28 -27.71
N ASP A 270 -1.40 -11.18 -26.58
CA ASP A 270 -1.53 -12.25 -25.60
C ASP A 270 -2.51 -13.34 -26.05
N GLU A 271 -3.73 -12.97 -26.43
CA GLU A 271 -4.71 -13.86 -27.03
C GLU A 271 -5.63 -13.09 -28.02
N HIS A 272 -6.64 -13.76 -28.57
CA HIS A 272 -7.40 -13.25 -29.71
C HIS A 272 -8.62 -12.39 -29.36
N GLY A 273 -8.99 -12.28 -28.09
CA GLY A 273 -10.05 -11.42 -27.59
C GLY A 273 -11.46 -11.85 -28.02
N GLY A 274 -11.61 -13.12 -28.41
CA GLY A 274 -12.84 -13.64 -29.01
C GLY A 274 -13.06 -13.26 -30.48
N PHE A 275 -12.15 -12.51 -31.11
CA PHE A 275 -12.26 -12.14 -32.52
C PHE A 275 -11.94 -13.30 -33.47
N TYR A 276 -12.63 -13.34 -34.60
CA TYR A 276 -12.53 -14.44 -35.56
C TYR A 276 -11.11 -14.59 -36.14
N ASP A 277 -10.70 -15.84 -36.34
CA ASP A 277 -9.57 -16.21 -37.19
C ASP A 277 -9.91 -17.47 -37.99
N HIS A 278 -9.54 -17.48 -39.27
CA HIS A 278 -9.88 -18.56 -40.19
C HIS A 278 -8.93 -19.76 -40.11
N VAL A 279 -7.73 -19.59 -39.53
CA VAL A 279 -6.71 -20.63 -39.52
C VAL A 279 -6.97 -21.64 -38.39
N PRO A 280 -7.11 -22.94 -38.69
CA PRO A 280 -7.27 -23.96 -37.67
C PRO A 280 -6.13 -23.98 -36.65
N THR A 281 -6.49 -23.93 -35.36
CA THR A 281 -5.50 -24.05 -34.28
C THR A 281 -4.95 -25.49 -34.17
N PRO A 282 -3.65 -25.67 -33.85
CA PRO A 282 -3.06 -26.97 -33.56
C PRO A 282 -3.66 -27.65 -32.32
N VAL A 283 -4.29 -28.81 -32.54
CA VAL A 283 -4.96 -29.62 -31.49
C VAL A 283 -4.24 -30.93 -31.13
N SER A 284 -3.11 -31.21 -31.77
CA SER A 284 -2.31 -32.41 -31.50
C SER A 284 -0.81 -32.13 -31.63
N GLY A 285 0.02 -32.98 -31.02
CA GLY A 285 1.49 -32.86 -31.08
C GLY A 285 2.08 -31.76 -30.20
N VAL A 286 1.25 -31.07 -29.42
CA VAL A 286 1.61 -29.96 -28.52
C VAL A 286 1.93 -30.54 -27.13
N PRO A 287 3.19 -30.47 -26.63
CA PRO A 287 3.58 -31.18 -25.42
C PRO A 287 3.24 -30.39 -24.16
N ASN A 288 2.51 -30.98 -23.21
CA ASN A 288 2.27 -30.37 -21.90
C ASN A 288 3.62 -29.85 -21.30
N PRO A 289 3.69 -28.57 -20.86
CA PRO A 289 4.94 -27.93 -20.48
C PRO A 289 5.64 -28.60 -19.29
N ASP A 290 4.90 -28.93 -18.23
CA ASP A 290 5.43 -29.22 -16.89
C ASP A 290 4.76 -30.43 -16.19
N GLY A 291 3.83 -31.09 -16.87
CA GLY A 291 3.06 -32.23 -16.35
C GLY A 291 1.83 -31.82 -15.50
N ILE A 292 1.56 -30.52 -15.36
CA ILE A 292 0.42 -30.03 -14.58
C ILE A 292 -0.84 -30.08 -15.44
N ILE A 293 -1.96 -30.49 -14.84
CA ILE A 293 -3.29 -30.46 -15.45
C ILE A 293 -4.07 -29.32 -14.82
N GLY A 294 -4.89 -28.65 -15.62
CA GLY A 294 -5.73 -27.55 -15.16
C GLY A 294 -6.77 -27.99 -14.13
N PRO A 295 -7.35 -27.04 -13.39
CA PRO A 295 -8.31 -27.34 -12.34
C PRO A 295 -9.67 -27.85 -12.87
N ASP A 296 -10.50 -28.33 -11.94
CA ASP A 296 -11.92 -28.59 -12.14
C ASP A 296 -12.62 -27.31 -12.68
N PRO A 297 -13.61 -27.42 -13.59
CA PRO A 297 -14.22 -28.63 -14.13
C PRO A 297 -13.61 -29.18 -15.43
N TYR A 298 -12.60 -28.53 -15.98
CA TYR A 298 -12.14 -28.83 -17.35
C TYR A 298 -10.97 -29.80 -17.44
N TYR A 299 -10.14 -29.88 -16.39
CA TYR A 299 -8.96 -30.76 -16.36
C TYR A 299 -8.11 -30.67 -17.64
N PHE A 300 -7.92 -29.45 -18.15
CA PHE A 300 -7.23 -29.23 -19.41
C PHE A 300 -5.76 -29.65 -19.30
N LYS A 301 -5.31 -30.44 -20.27
CA LYS A 301 -3.97 -31.04 -20.25
C LYS A 301 -2.89 -30.15 -20.87
N PHE A 302 -3.23 -28.93 -21.30
CA PHE A 302 -2.27 -28.03 -21.97
C PHE A 302 -1.61 -28.67 -23.20
N ASP A 303 -2.35 -29.51 -23.93
CA ASP A 303 -1.91 -30.33 -25.06
C ASP A 303 -2.46 -29.84 -26.42
N ARG A 304 -2.90 -28.58 -26.48
CA ARG A 304 -3.28 -27.84 -27.70
C ARG A 304 -3.02 -26.34 -27.53
N LEU A 305 -2.99 -25.62 -28.64
CA LEU A 305 -2.82 -24.17 -28.68
C LEU A 305 -4.17 -23.43 -28.71
N GLY A 306 -4.09 -22.11 -28.61
CA GLY A 306 -5.19 -21.17 -28.82
C GLY A 306 -5.22 -20.64 -30.25
N VAL A 307 -6.00 -19.57 -30.46
CA VAL A 307 -6.21 -18.94 -31.76
C VAL A 307 -4.97 -18.14 -32.18
N ARG A 308 -4.80 -17.91 -33.48
CA ARG A 308 -3.70 -17.14 -34.04
C ARG A 308 -3.80 -15.66 -33.65
N VAL A 309 -2.66 -15.06 -33.33
CA VAL A 309 -2.53 -13.66 -32.91
C VAL A 309 -1.57 -12.89 -33.85
N PRO A 310 -1.71 -11.56 -33.97
CA PRO A 310 -0.80 -10.75 -34.78
C PRO A 310 0.61 -10.76 -34.18
N THR A 311 1.62 -11.09 -34.99
CA THR A 311 3.02 -11.03 -34.56
C THR A 311 3.91 -10.44 -35.66
N ILE A 312 4.61 -9.35 -35.31
CA ILE A 312 5.51 -8.61 -36.21
C ILE A 312 6.91 -8.59 -35.60
N LEU A 313 7.92 -8.95 -36.39
CA LEU A 313 9.32 -8.89 -36.00
C LEU A 313 10.06 -7.83 -36.83
N VAL A 314 10.62 -6.86 -36.11
CA VAL A 314 11.28 -5.69 -36.63
C VAL A 314 12.76 -5.76 -36.30
N SER A 315 13.61 -5.78 -37.31
CA SER A 315 15.07 -5.70 -37.15
C SER A 315 15.69 -5.27 -38.48
N PRO A 316 16.81 -4.50 -38.47
CA PRO A 316 17.54 -4.22 -39.71
C PRO A 316 18.20 -5.47 -40.32
N TRP A 317 18.23 -6.60 -39.60
CA TRP A 317 18.79 -7.86 -40.09
C TRP A 317 17.83 -8.71 -40.90
N ILE A 318 16.56 -8.29 -41.01
CA ILE A 318 15.52 -9.04 -41.69
C ILE A 318 15.16 -8.35 -43.01
N ASP A 319 15.00 -9.16 -44.05
CA ASP A 319 14.62 -8.67 -45.37
C ASP A 319 13.26 -7.96 -45.36
N LYS A 320 13.10 -7.05 -46.32
CA LYS A 320 11.87 -6.27 -46.44
C LYS A 320 10.70 -7.20 -46.80
N ALA A 321 9.55 -6.96 -46.18
CA ALA A 321 8.30 -7.66 -46.50
C ALA A 321 8.40 -9.19 -46.38
N THR A 322 9.13 -9.70 -45.39
CA THR A 322 9.22 -11.14 -45.13
C THR A 322 7.92 -11.67 -44.51
N VAL A 323 7.50 -12.87 -44.89
CA VAL A 323 6.44 -13.62 -44.23
C VAL A 323 7.01 -14.94 -43.76
N ILE A 324 6.79 -15.27 -42.49
CA ILE A 324 7.18 -16.55 -41.90
C ILE A 324 5.91 -17.33 -41.60
N HIS A 325 5.72 -18.41 -42.37
CA HIS A 325 4.58 -19.31 -42.25
C HIS A 325 4.79 -20.33 -41.12
N GLU A 326 5.75 -21.24 -41.27
CA GLU A 326 5.95 -22.35 -40.32
C GLU A 326 7.39 -22.35 -39.79
N PRO A 327 7.62 -22.80 -38.54
CA PRO A 327 8.96 -22.85 -37.99
C PRO A 327 9.76 -24.04 -38.53
N ALA A 328 11.07 -23.85 -38.67
CA ALA A 328 12.03 -24.96 -38.69
C ALA A 328 12.28 -25.42 -37.23
N GLY A 329 11.25 -25.99 -36.60
CA GLY A 329 11.28 -26.34 -35.18
C GLY A 329 11.96 -27.69 -34.89
N PRO A 330 12.21 -28.01 -33.60
CA PRO A 330 12.81 -29.28 -33.18
C PRO A 330 12.03 -30.53 -33.64
N THR A 331 10.73 -30.39 -33.91
CA THR A 331 9.91 -31.45 -34.52
C THR A 331 9.08 -30.89 -35.67
N PRO A 332 8.57 -31.74 -36.59
CA PRO A 332 7.66 -31.30 -37.65
C PRO A 332 6.32 -30.73 -37.16
N GLN A 333 5.98 -30.93 -35.88
CA GLN A 333 4.76 -30.42 -35.27
C GLN A 333 4.96 -29.09 -34.55
N SER A 334 6.21 -28.65 -34.36
CA SER A 334 6.54 -27.38 -33.73
C SER A 334 5.80 -26.21 -34.37
N GLN A 335 5.34 -25.27 -33.56
CA GLN A 335 4.61 -24.07 -34.00
C GLN A 335 5.28 -22.82 -33.44
N PHE A 336 4.99 -21.66 -34.03
CA PHE A 336 5.27 -20.39 -33.38
C PHE A 336 4.14 -20.09 -32.38
N GLU A 337 4.51 -19.91 -31.11
CA GLU A 337 3.61 -19.52 -30.02
C GLU A 337 4.41 -18.79 -28.93
N HIS A 338 3.79 -18.31 -27.84
CA HIS A 338 4.51 -17.41 -26.91
C HIS A 338 5.79 -17.98 -26.32
N SER A 339 5.90 -19.31 -26.16
CA SER A 339 7.13 -19.97 -25.70
C SER A 339 8.24 -20.00 -26.76
N SER A 340 7.95 -19.65 -28.02
CA SER A 340 8.95 -19.35 -29.05
C SER A 340 9.85 -18.18 -28.64
N ILE A 341 9.38 -17.26 -27.79
CA ILE A 341 10.17 -16.14 -27.28
C ILE A 341 11.28 -16.63 -26.34
N PRO A 342 11.01 -17.28 -25.19
CA PRO A 342 12.07 -17.80 -24.32
C PRO A 342 12.93 -18.85 -25.02
N ALA A 343 12.37 -19.67 -25.93
CA ALA A 343 13.13 -20.61 -26.74
C ALA A 343 14.16 -19.89 -27.66
N THR A 344 13.75 -18.81 -28.32
CA THR A 344 14.62 -18.01 -29.17
C THR A 344 15.66 -17.25 -28.34
N VAL A 345 15.29 -16.65 -27.20
CA VAL A 345 16.22 -15.97 -26.28
C VAL A 345 17.30 -16.94 -25.78
N LYS A 346 16.91 -18.16 -25.42
CA LYS A 346 17.85 -19.21 -25.01
C LYS A 346 18.89 -19.49 -26.08
N LYS A 347 18.46 -19.66 -27.34
CA LYS A 347 19.37 -19.95 -28.46
C LYS A 347 20.22 -18.74 -28.85
N LEU A 348 19.60 -17.56 -28.95
CA LEU A 348 20.24 -16.32 -29.35
C LEU A 348 21.39 -15.92 -28.42
N PHE A 349 21.20 -16.07 -27.10
CA PHE A 349 22.22 -15.77 -26.10
C PHE A 349 23.02 -16.99 -25.62
N ASN A 350 22.77 -18.17 -26.21
CA ASN A 350 23.43 -19.42 -25.85
C ASN A 350 23.41 -19.69 -24.32
N LEU A 351 22.23 -19.58 -23.69
CA LEU A 351 22.09 -19.71 -22.24
C LEU A 351 22.45 -21.12 -21.76
N ASN A 352 23.25 -21.21 -20.70
CA ASN A 352 23.72 -22.48 -20.12
C ASN A 352 22.59 -23.27 -19.44
N SER A 353 21.53 -22.60 -18.98
CA SER A 353 20.39 -23.25 -18.34
C SER A 353 19.64 -24.13 -19.35
N ASN A 354 19.01 -25.22 -18.91
CA ASN A 354 18.05 -25.94 -19.75
C ASN A 354 16.92 -25.02 -20.26
N PHE A 355 16.17 -25.47 -21.27
CA PHE A 355 14.86 -24.89 -21.56
C PHE A 355 14.01 -24.85 -20.28
N LEU A 356 13.15 -23.84 -20.15
CA LEU A 356 12.32 -23.62 -18.95
C LEU A 356 11.36 -24.78 -18.73
N THR A 357 10.83 -25.35 -19.82
CA THR A 357 9.81 -26.41 -19.83
C THR A 357 9.98 -27.32 -21.06
N LYS A 358 9.05 -28.27 -21.24
CA LYS A 358 8.94 -29.02 -22.50
C LYS A 358 8.37 -28.19 -23.65
N ARG A 359 7.67 -27.09 -23.35
CA ARG A 359 6.98 -26.27 -24.34
C ARG A 359 7.96 -25.42 -25.14
N ASP A 360 8.84 -24.66 -24.49
CA ASP A 360 9.90 -23.90 -25.17
C ASP A 360 10.98 -24.81 -25.79
N ALA A 361 11.18 -26.03 -25.27
CA ALA A 361 12.01 -27.03 -25.92
C ALA A 361 11.41 -27.55 -27.25
N TRP A 362 10.08 -27.45 -27.42
CA TRP A 362 9.35 -27.88 -28.61
C TRP A 362 9.01 -26.73 -29.56
N ALA A 363 8.83 -25.50 -29.04
CA ALA A 363 8.41 -24.35 -29.81
C ALA A 363 9.38 -24.03 -30.97
N GLY A 364 8.83 -23.50 -32.05
CA GLY A 364 9.62 -22.93 -33.14
C GLY A 364 10.45 -21.75 -32.64
N THR A 365 11.67 -21.57 -33.18
CA THR A 365 12.52 -20.43 -32.84
C THR A 365 12.88 -19.62 -34.08
N PHE A 366 13.20 -18.34 -33.91
CA PHE A 366 13.39 -17.40 -35.02
C PHE A 366 14.75 -16.69 -35.01
N GLU A 367 15.73 -17.19 -34.25
CA GLU A 367 17.10 -16.68 -34.20
C GLU A 367 17.81 -16.74 -35.56
N ASN A 368 17.49 -17.75 -36.38
CA ASN A 368 18.16 -17.97 -37.67
C ASN A 368 17.86 -16.85 -38.67
N TYR A 369 16.74 -16.15 -38.52
CA TYR A 369 16.35 -15.07 -39.42
C TYR A 369 17.20 -13.81 -39.25
N PHE A 370 17.95 -13.68 -38.15
CA PHE A 370 18.90 -12.57 -37.95
C PHE A 370 20.23 -12.78 -38.69
N ASN A 371 20.52 -14.00 -39.15
CA ASN A 371 21.78 -14.36 -39.81
C ASN A 371 21.65 -14.50 -41.33
N LEU A 372 20.50 -14.12 -41.91
CA LEU A 372 20.26 -14.18 -43.35
C LEU A 372 21.09 -13.15 -44.13
N ARG A 373 21.55 -12.09 -43.46
CA ARG A 373 22.27 -10.97 -44.06
C ARG A 373 23.67 -10.84 -43.46
N SER A 374 24.63 -10.45 -44.28
CA SER A 374 25.98 -10.10 -43.82
C SER A 374 26.10 -8.65 -43.30
N THR A 375 25.13 -7.79 -43.65
CA THR A 375 25.08 -6.38 -43.22
C THR A 375 23.64 -5.96 -42.89
N PRO A 376 23.45 -5.09 -41.87
CA PRO A 376 22.13 -4.56 -41.54
C PRO A 376 21.61 -3.68 -42.67
N ARG A 377 20.29 -3.68 -42.85
CA ARG A 377 19.59 -2.82 -43.80
C ARG A 377 19.75 -1.35 -43.45
N THR A 378 19.98 -0.55 -44.49
CA THR A 378 20.09 0.92 -44.41
C THR A 378 18.82 1.62 -44.87
N ASP A 379 17.84 0.89 -45.42
CA ASP A 379 16.58 1.39 -45.96
C ASP A 379 15.42 1.33 -44.94
N CYS A 380 15.67 0.95 -43.69
CA CYS A 380 14.65 0.91 -42.64
C CYS A 380 14.08 2.32 -42.37
N PRO A 381 12.74 2.50 -42.38
CA PRO A 381 12.12 3.82 -42.27
C PRO A 381 12.51 4.51 -40.98
N GLU A 382 12.79 5.81 -41.03
CA GLU A 382 13.10 6.59 -39.83
C GLU A 382 11.85 6.91 -39.01
N THR A 383 10.73 7.11 -39.69
CA THR A 383 9.43 7.43 -39.11
C THR A 383 8.33 6.55 -39.70
N LEU A 384 7.32 6.23 -38.90
CA LEU A 384 6.11 5.54 -39.32
C LEU A 384 4.97 6.53 -39.65
N PRO A 385 3.91 6.12 -40.37
CA PRO A 385 2.79 6.99 -40.69
C PRO A 385 2.13 7.59 -39.45
N GLU A 386 1.61 8.82 -39.60
CA GLU A 386 0.83 9.47 -38.55
C GLU A 386 -0.55 8.82 -38.39
N VAL A 387 -0.98 8.66 -37.14
CA VAL A 387 -2.33 8.21 -36.79
C VAL A 387 -3.23 9.44 -36.75
N LYS A 388 -4.05 9.61 -37.81
CA LYS A 388 -4.72 10.91 -38.08
C LYS A 388 -5.97 11.17 -37.25
N MET A 389 -6.59 10.14 -36.67
CA MET A 389 -7.82 10.27 -35.91
C MET A 389 -7.98 9.11 -34.93
N SER A 390 -8.63 9.40 -33.80
CA SER A 390 -9.19 8.38 -32.92
C SER A 390 -10.15 7.49 -33.71
N LEU A 391 -10.12 6.18 -33.46
CA LEU A 391 -11.09 5.25 -34.04
C LEU A 391 -12.36 5.15 -33.19
N ARG A 392 -12.36 5.74 -31.98
CA ARG A 392 -13.48 5.70 -31.04
C ARG A 392 -14.32 6.98 -31.06
N PRO A 393 -15.62 6.90 -30.72
CA PRO A 393 -16.54 8.04 -30.85
C PRO A 393 -16.48 9.04 -29.68
N SER A 394 -15.93 8.68 -28.52
CA SER A 394 -15.97 9.49 -27.29
C SER A 394 -14.59 9.65 -26.62
N GLY A 395 -14.52 10.37 -25.49
CA GLY A 395 -13.35 10.41 -24.59
C GLY A 395 -13.17 9.12 -23.77
N PRO A 396 -12.08 9.00 -22.97
CA PRO A 396 -11.87 7.87 -22.07
C PRO A 396 -13.01 7.75 -21.06
N LYS A 397 -13.21 6.56 -20.50
CA LYS A 397 -14.29 6.31 -19.53
C LYS A 397 -13.71 6.06 -18.13
N GLU A 398 -13.17 7.11 -17.48
CA GLU A 398 -12.56 6.96 -16.14
C GLU A 398 -13.54 6.45 -15.07
N ASP A 399 -14.81 6.81 -15.20
CA ASP A 399 -15.87 6.46 -14.25
C ASP A 399 -16.46 5.07 -14.49
N ALA A 400 -16.01 4.34 -15.53
CA ALA A 400 -16.44 2.98 -15.77
C ALA A 400 -15.94 2.02 -14.68
N SER A 401 -16.66 0.91 -14.50
CA SER A 401 -16.18 -0.21 -13.70
C SER A 401 -14.89 -0.80 -14.31
N LEU A 402 -14.02 -1.32 -13.46
CA LEU A 402 -12.81 -2.01 -13.90
C LEU A 402 -13.13 -3.23 -14.78
N SER A 403 -12.34 -3.44 -15.83
CA SER A 403 -12.31 -4.71 -16.57
C SER A 403 -11.78 -5.86 -15.70
N GLU A 404 -11.99 -7.11 -16.11
CA GLU A 404 -11.49 -8.28 -15.37
C GLU A 404 -9.96 -8.17 -15.15
N PHE A 405 -9.22 -7.84 -16.21
CA PHE A 405 -7.78 -7.67 -16.13
C PHE A 405 -7.36 -6.48 -15.24
N GLN A 406 -8.06 -5.34 -15.30
CA GLN A 406 -7.77 -4.21 -14.40
C GLN A 406 -8.02 -4.56 -12.92
N VAL A 407 -9.04 -5.36 -12.61
CA VAL A 407 -9.27 -5.88 -11.25
C VAL A 407 -8.09 -6.72 -10.77
N GLU A 408 -7.51 -7.54 -11.64
CA GLU A 408 -6.32 -8.35 -11.30
C GLU A 408 -5.09 -7.50 -11.03
N LEU A 409 -4.91 -6.42 -11.79
CA LEU A 409 -3.84 -5.45 -11.56
C LEU A 409 -4.00 -4.74 -10.21
N VAL A 410 -5.23 -4.38 -9.83
CA VAL A 410 -5.54 -3.84 -8.49
C VAL A 410 -5.25 -4.87 -7.39
N GLN A 411 -5.59 -6.13 -7.62
CA GLN A 411 -5.30 -7.21 -6.66
C GLN A 411 -3.79 -7.43 -6.50
N LEU A 412 -3.02 -7.42 -7.60
CA LEU A 412 -1.56 -7.43 -7.56
C LEU A 412 -1.03 -6.25 -6.75
N ALA A 413 -1.49 -5.03 -7.02
CA ALA A 413 -1.10 -3.83 -6.28
C ALA A 413 -1.36 -3.96 -4.77
N SER A 414 -2.50 -4.54 -4.37
CA SER A 414 -2.82 -4.79 -2.95
C SER A 414 -1.85 -5.76 -2.26
N GLN A 415 -1.26 -6.67 -3.02
CA GLN A 415 -0.21 -7.53 -2.51
C GLN A 415 1.10 -6.75 -2.32
N LEU A 416 1.46 -5.94 -3.33
CA LEU A 416 2.72 -5.21 -3.34
C LEU A 416 2.83 -4.20 -2.19
N ASN A 417 1.71 -3.56 -1.82
CA ASN A 417 1.68 -2.55 -0.75
C ASN A 417 1.25 -3.10 0.64
N GLY A 418 0.82 -4.37 0.72
CA GLY A 418 0.43 -5.02 1.97
C GLY A 418 -1.04 -4.87 2.36
N ASP A 419 -1.86 -4.16 1.57
CA ASP A 419 -3.27 -3.89 1.88
C ASP A 419 -4.17 -5.12 1.78
N HIS A 420 -3.71 -6.17 1.08
CA HIS A 420 -4.39 -7.48 1.04
C HIS A 420 -4.65 -8.09 2.44
N VAL A 421 -3.92 -7.66 3.47
CA VAL A 421 -4.08 -8.12 4.87
C VAL A 421 -5.27 -7.46 5.58
N LEU A 422 -5.67 -6.25 5.14
CA LEU A 422 -6.69 -5.44 5.82
C LEU A 422 -8.04 -5.39 5.10
N ASN A 423 -8.06 -5.66 3.80
CA ASN A 423 -9.27 -5.55 3.00
C ASN A 423 -10.00 -6.90 2.89
N THR A 424 -11.31 -6.85 2.58
CA THR A 424 -12.10 -8.04 2.22
C THR A 424 -11.62 -8.60 0.88
N TYR A 425 -10.50 -9.33 0.89
CA TYR A 425 -10.07 -10.12 -0.26
C TYR A 425 -11.08 -11.28 -0.46
N PRO A 426 -11.52 -11.59 -1.70
CA PRO A 426 -11.01 -11.17 -3.02
C PRO A 426 -11.74 -9.97 -3.66
N ASP A 427 -12.45 -9.15 -2.87
CA ASP A 427 -13.40 -8.16 -3.41
C ASP A 427 -12.79 -6.77 -3.62
N ILE A 428 -11.50 -6.58 -3.32
CA ILE A 428 -10.79 -5.34 -3.64
C ILE A 428 -10.82 -5.07 -5.16
N GLY A 429 -11.11 -3.83 -5.53
CA GLY A 429 -11.26 -3.41 -6.93
C GLY A 429 -12.68 -3.51 -7.48
N ARG A 430 -13.59 -4.33 -6.90
CA ARG A 430 -14.96 -4.49 -7.44
C ARG A 430 -15.80 -3.22 -7.40
N SER A 431 -15.54 -2.35 -6.42
CA SER A 431 -16.26 -1.08 -6.24
C SER A 431 -15.48 0.12 -6.77
N MET A 432 -14.31 -0.09 -7.36
CA MET A 432 -13.49 1.00 -7.90
C MET A 432 -13.89 1.28 -9.35
N ASN A 433 -13.82 2.55 -9.73
CA ASN A 433 -13.80 2.92 -11.15
C ASN A 433 -12.37 2.87 -11.74
N VAL A 434 -12.25 2.99 -13.06
CA VAL A 434 -10.96 2.99 -13.80
C VAL A 434 -9.99 4.04 -13.25
N GLY A 435 -10.45 5.26 -12.97
CA GLY A 435 -9.59 6.32 -12.43
C GLY A 435 -9.05 6.02 -11.03
N GLU A 436 -9.89 5.46 -10.15
CA GLU A 436 -9.51 5.02 -8.81
C GLU A 436 -8.54 3.84 -8.85
N GLY A 437 -8.83 2.84 -9.68
CA GLY A 437 -7.96 1.68 -9.90
C GLY A 437 -6.57 2.11 -10.38
N ASN A 438 -6.48 3.03 -11.34
CA ASN A 438 -5.20 3.55 -11.84
C ASN A 438 -4.37 4.20 -10.72
N ARG A 439 -4.98 5.13 -9.96
CA ARG A 439 -4.28 5.81 -8.85
C ARG A 439 -3.78 4.82 -7.80
N TYR A 440 -4.58 3.80 -7.50
CA TYR A 440 -4.24 2.77 -6.53
C TYR A 440 -3.03 1.94 -6.99
N VAL A 441 -3.03 1.45 -8.24
CA VAL A 441 -1.92 0.62 -8.74
C VAL A 441 -0.61 1.41 -8.85
N GLU A 442 -0.67 2.67 -9.28
CA GLU A 442 0.51 3.53 -9.39
C GLU A 442 1.14 3.81 -8.02
N ASP A 443 0.34 4.16 -7.01
CA ASP A 443 0.82 4.38 -5.64
C ASP A 443 1.42 3.10 -5.05
N ALA A 444 0.75 1.95 -5.23
CA ALA A 444 1.24 0.67 -4.73
C ALA A 444 2.59 0.27 -5.33
N VAL A 445 2.74 0.37 -6.66
CA VAL A 445 4.00 0.05 -7.34
C VAL A 445 5.11 1.01 -6.92
N LYS A 446 4.81 2.30 -6.81
CA LYS A 446 5.77 3.30 -6.34
C LYS A 446 6.31 2.95 -4.96
N ARG A 447 5.41 2.68 -3.99
CA ARG A 447 5.78 2.30 -2.62
C ARG A 447 6.59 1.01 -2.58
N PHE A 448 6.19 -0.01 -3.33
CA PHE A 448 6.90 -1.27 -3.44
C PHE A 448 8.34 -1.07 -3.91
N LEU A 449 8.54 -0.31 -5.00
CA LEU A 449 9.89 -0.05 -5.54
C LEU A 449 10.72 0.86 -4.62
N GLU A 450 10.11 1.85 -3.97
CA GLU A 450 10.80 2.71 -3.00
C GLU A 450 11.27 1.93 -1.76
N ALA A 451 10.39 1.09 -1.21
CA ALA A 451 10.71 0.20 -0.09
C ALA A 451 11.82 -0.78 -0.46
N GLY A 452 11.73 -1.41 -1.65
CA GLY A 452 12.79 -2.31 -2.14
C GLY A 452 14.14 -1.60 -2.29
N LYS A 453 14.17 -0.40 -2.88
CA LYS A 453 15.40 0.40 -2.99
C LYS A 453 15.96 0.81 -1.63
N ALA A 454 15.10 1.13 -0.66
CA ALA A 454 15.53 1.43 0.70
C ALA A 454 16.14 0.21 1.38
N ALA A 455 15.53 -0.97 1.24
CA ALA A 455 16.05 -2.22 1.79
C ALA A 455 17.42 -2.60 1.18
N ILE A 456 17.61 -2.44 -0.14
CA ILE A 456 18.92 -2.63 -0.79
C ILE A 456 19.97 -1.69 -0.19
N ARG A 457 19.65 -0.40 -0.02
CA ARG A 457 20.58 0.57 0.61
C ARG A 457 20.90 0.22 2.06
N ALA A 458 20.00 -0.47 2.76
CA ALA A 458 20.20 -0.95 4.12
C ALA A 458 20.97 -2.28 4.20
N GLY A 459 21.42 -2.85 3.07
CA GLY A 459 22.16 -4.11 3.04
C GLY A 459 21.30 -5.36 3.22
N ALA A 460 20.00 -5.28 2.94
CA ALA A 460 19.12 -6.45 2.99
C ALA A 460 19.53 -7.51 1.96
N ASN A 461 19.30 -8.79 2.28
CA ASN A 461 19.60 -9.91 1.41
C ASN A 461 18.87 -9.75 0.06
N GLU A 462 19.61 -9.64 -1.04
CA GLU A 462 19.05 -9.37 -2.36
C GLU A 462 18.12 -10.49 -2.88
N SER A 463 18.23 -11.71 -2.34
CA SER A 463 17.33 -12.82 -2.66
C SER A 463 16.00 -12.76 -1.91
N ALA A 464 15.85 -11.88 -0.92
CA ALA A 464 14.61 -11.74 -0.17
C ALA A 464 13.50 -11.14 -1.04
N ILE A 465 12.27 -11.62 -0.82
CA ILE A 465 11.08 -11.07 -1.45
C ILE A 465 10.67 -9.80 -0.70
N VAL A 466 10.42 -8.72 -1.43
CA VAL A 466 9.89 -7.49 -0.84
C VAL A 466 8.49 -7.77 -0.29
N THR A 467 8.32 -7.58 1.02
CA THR A 467 7.01 -7.71 1.69
C THR A 467 6.70 -6.42 2.43
N MET A 468 5.49 -5.91 2.26
CA MET A 468 5.00 -4.73 2.96
C MET A 468 3.92 -5.14 3.95
N ARG A 469 3.97 -4.57 5.16
CA ARG A 469 2.89 -4.68 6.16
C ARG A 469 2.23 -3.32 6.32
N PRO A 470 0.90 -3.24 6.50
CA PRO A 470 0.27 -1.99 6.87
C PRO A 470 0.79 -1.56 8.25
N SER A 471 1.56 -0.46 8.32
CA SER A 471 1.97 0.09 9.63
C SER A 471 0.82 0.93 10.21
N LEU A 472 0.15 0.38 11.23
CA LEU A 472 -0.93 1.04 11.97
C LEU A 472 -0.38 2.08 12.97
N SER A 473 0.83 1.88 13.48
CA SER A 473 1.45 2.70 14.54
C SER A 473 1.98 4.06 14.07
N SER A 474 2.37 4.22 12.80
CA SER A 474 2.90 5.49 12.27
C SER A 474 1.87 6.62 12.19
N ARG A 475 0.57 6.30 12.26
CA ARG A 475 -0.53 7.27 12.12
C ARG A 475 -0.93 7.99 13.42
N VAL A 476 -0.56 7.44 14.59
CA VAL A 476 -0.79 8.09 15.90
C VAL A 476 -0.06 9.44 15.96
N LYS A 477 1.19 9.48 15.49
CA LYS A 477 2.01 10.70 15.50
C LYS A 477 1.53 11.76 14.50
N LEU A 478 1.06 11.33 13.33
CA LEU A 478 0.43 12.22 12.37
C LEU A 478 -0.86 12.82 12.95
N GLY A 479 -1.71 12.00 13.58
CA GLY A 479 -2.93 12.47 14.25
C GLY A 479 -2.65 13.46 15.38
N PHE A 480 -1.66 13.19 16.22
CA PHE A 480 -1.24 14.09 17.30
C PHE A 480 -0.69 15.42 16.78
N ALA A 481 0.17 15.40 15.74
CA ALA A 481 0.70 16.62 15.14
C ALA A 481 -0.40 17.50 14.52
N MET A 482 -1.39 16.89 13.85
CA MET A 482 -2.52 17.61 13.25
C MET A 482 -3.48 18.18 14.32
N LEU A 483 -3.74 17.42 15.39
CA LEU A 483 -4.52 17.89 16.54
C LEU A 483 -3.85 19.10 17.21
N CYS A 484 -2.55 19.00 17.50
CA CYS A 484 -1.78 20.06 18.15
C CYS A 484 -1.69 21.30 17.27
N ALA A 485 -1.44 21.12 15.96
CA ALA A 485 -1.46 22.22 15.00
C ALA A 485 -2.79 22.95 15.04
N GLY A 486 -3.93 22.27 14.84
CA GLY A 486 -5.25 22.92 14.81
C GLY A 486 -5.66 23.62 16.12
N SER A 487 -5.12 23.17 17.25
CA SER A 487 -5.50 23.64 18.59
C SER A 487 -4.70 24.86 19.10
N VAL A 488 -3.54 25.18 18.50
CA VAL A 488 -2.78 26.40 18.83
C VAL A 488 -3.18 27.59 17.94
N ARG A 489 -2.84 28.81 18.35
CA ARG A 489 -3.01 30.02 17.52
C ARG A 489 -2.16 29.94 16.24
N ALA A 490 -2.65 30.53 15.14
CA ALA A 490 -2.05 30.39 13.80
C ALA A 490 -0.57 30.82 13.74
N LYS A 491 -0.19 31.81 14.56
CA LYS A 491 1.18 32.34 14.67
C LYS A 491 2.20 31.38 15.32
N ASN A 492 1.75 30.21 15.77
CA ASN A 492 2.55 29.19 16.46
C ASN A 492 2.38 27.79 15.82
N ALA A 493 1.78 27.71 14.63
CA ALA A 493 1.45 26.46 13.97
C ALA A 493 2.70 25.74 13.45
N MET A 494 3.67 26.47 12.90
CA MET A 494 4.96 25.90 12.46
C MET A 494 5.76 25.41 13.66
N ASN A 495 5.78 26.19 14.74
CA ASN A 495 6.47 25.82 15.96
C ASN A 495 5.96 24.49 16.53
N ILE A 496 4.65 24.31 16.69
CA ILE A 496 4.10 23.08 17.26
C ILE A 496 4.27 21.86 16.33
N MET A 497 4.28 22.06 15.00
CA MET A 497 4.59 20.98 14.06
C MET A 497 6.07 20.58 14.16
N LEU A 498 6.98 21.56 14.26
CA LEU A 498 8.40 21.32 14.42
C LEU A 498 8.72 20.60 15.72
N THR A 499 8.12 21.02 16.85
CA THR A 499 8.34 20.35 18.14
C THR A 499 7.87 18.90 18.11
N ASN A 500 6.79 18.59 17.40
CA ASN A 500 6.34 17.20 17.20
C ASN A 500 7.33 16.33 16.41
N VAL A 501 7.95 16.89 15.37
CA VAL A 501 9.02 16.20 14.61
C VAL A 501 10.25 16.02 15.48
N VAL A 502 10.58 17.04 16.26
CA VAL A 502 11.75 17.07 17.14
C VAL A 502 11.63 16.08 18.28
N ASP A 503 10.44 15.98 18.90
CA ASP A 503 10.12 14.96 19.90
C ASP A 503 10.35 13.56 19.33
N ALA A 504 9.94 13.33 18.07
CA ALA A 504 10.17 12.05 17.41
C ALA A 504 11.66 11.77 17.23
N VAL A 505 12.44 12.69 16.64
CA VAL A 505 13.87 12.42 16.33
C VAL A 505 14.76 12.40 17.58
N VAL A 506 14.57 13.32 18.52
CA VAL A 506 15.34 13.37 19.77
C VAL A 506 14.95 12.21 20.67
N GLY A 507 13.65 11.96 20.81
CA GLY A 507 13.16 10.84 21.59
C GLY A 507 13.56 9.48 20.99
N SER A 508 13.65 9.34 19.66
CA SER A 508 14.23 8.14 19.02
C SER A 508 15.65 7.89 19.46
N ILE A 509 16.52 8.90 19.37
CA ILE A 509 17.94 8.75 19.73
C ILE A 509 18.06 8.48 21.24
N SER A 510 17.34 9.22 22.07
CA SER A 510 17.41 9.06 23.53
C SER A 510 16.88 7.69 23.98
N TYR A 511 15.75 7.25 23.43
CA TYR A 511 15.17 5.95 23.74
C TYR A 511 16.03 4.79 23.22
N TYR A 512 16.65 4.94 22.05
CA TYR A 512 17.62 3.98 21.52
C TYR A 512 18.85 3.85 22.42
N LEU A 513 19.48 4.97 22.78
CA LEU A 513 20.72 4.97 23.55
C LEU A 513 20.49 4.47 24.98
N PHE A 514 19.44 4.95 25.64
CA PHE A 514 19.22 4.73 27.08
C PHE A 514 17.86 4.14 27.40
N GLY A 515 16.79 4.64 26.77
CA GLY A 515 15.44 4.36 27.25
C GLY A 515 15.04 2.89 27.17
N PHE A 516 15.33 2.19 26.06
CA PHE A 516 15.03 0.77 25.96
C PHE A 516 15.79 -0.06 27.02
N ALA A 517 17.03 0.33 27.33
CA ALA A 517 17.84 -0.34 28.33
C ALA A 517 17.28 -0.18 29.75
N PHE A 518 16.88 1.03 30.12
CA PHE A 518 16.26 1.28 31.41
C PHE A 518 14.87 0.66 31.54
N ALA A 519 14.11 0.57 30.45
CA ALA A 519 12.79 -0.04 30.41
C ALA A 519 12.83 -1.57 30.51
N PHE A 520 13.64 -2.23 29.65
CA PHE A 520 13.55 -3.69 29.42
C PHE A 520 14.90 -4.43 29.59
N GLY A 521 15.95 -3.77 30.07
CA GLY A 521 17.25 -4.39 30.27
C GLY A 521 17.23 -5.57 31.24
N ASP A 522 17.84 -6.69 30.84
CA ASP A 522 17.99 -7.90 31.68
C ASP A 522 18.99 -7.72 32.83
N SER A 523 19.09 -8.72 33.72
CA SER A 523 19.95 -8.70 34.93
C SER A 523 19.75 -7.42 35.78
N SER A 524 18.54 -6.89 35.76
CA SER A 524 18.12 -5.67 36.42
C SER A 524 17.76 -5.89 37.89
N ASN A 525 17.52 -4.79 38.61
CA ASN A 525 16.81 -4.82 39.88
C ASN A 525 15.34 -4.40 39.66
N PRO A 526 14.45 -4.54 40.65
CA PRO A 526 13.04 -4.22 40.46
C PRO A 526 12.72 -2.77 40.09
N PHE A 527 13.67 -1.86 40.25
CA PHE A 527 13.51 -0.42 40.02
C PHE A 527 13.93 0.04 38.61
N ILE A 528 14.99 -0.52 38.01
CA ILE A 528 15.49 -0.06 36.69
C ILE A 528 16.26 -1.15 35.94
N GLY A 529 16.09 -1.20 34.61
CA GLY A 529 16.86 -2.02 33.69
C GLY A 529 18.33 -1.61 33.56
N THR A 530 19.23 -2.54 33.24
CA THR A 530 20.69 -2.25 33.23
C THR A 530 21.46 -2.76 32.01
N ASN A 531 20.78 -3.40 31.05
CA ASN A 531 21.38 -3.96 29.84
C ASN A 531 20.63 -3.49 28.58
N PHE A 532 21.16 -3.79 27.39
CA PHE A 532 20.61 -3.40 26.07
C PHE A 532 20.76 -1.91 25.70
N PHE A 533 21.74 -1.21 26.28
CA PHE A 533 22.10 0.15 25.82
C PHE A 533 22.42 0.14 24.32
N ALA A 534 21.86 1.11 23.58
CA ALA A 534 21.99 1.18 22.14
C ALA A 534 21.56 -0.11 21.41
N LEU A 535 20.56 -0.82 21.95
CA LEU A 535 20.07 -2.13 21.48
C LEU A 535 21.16 -3.21 21.35
N LYS A 536 22.24 -3.08 22.11
CA LYS A 536 23.26 -4.14 22.20
C LYS A 536 22.58 -5.46 22.59
N ASP A 537 22.93 -6.55 21.91
CA ASP A 537 22.41 -7.90 22.15
C ASP A 537 20.92 -8.11 21.79
N ILE A 538 20.34 -7.24 20.94
CA ILE A 538 19.03 -7.40 20.28
C ILE A 538 19.25 -7.68 18.77
N PRO A 539 18.52 -8.63 18.13
CA PRO A 539 17.42 -9.42 18.68
C PRO A 539 17.89 -10.59 19.55
N ASN A 540 17.03 -11.01 20.48
CA ASN A 540 17.23 -12.18 21.34
C ASN A 540 15.91 -12.96 21.53
N SER A 541 15.89 -13.93 22.44
CA SER A 541 14.70 -14.77 22.68
C SER A 541 13.50 -14.01 23.28
N SER A 542 13.73 -12.87 23.93
CA SER A 542 12.72 -12.06 24.60
C SER A 542 12.26 -10.88 23.74
N TYR A 543 13.17 -10.26 22.98
CA TYR A 543 12.94 -9.00 22.29
C TYR A 543 13.47 -8.99 20.85
N ASP A 544 12.70 -8.35 19.96
CA ASP A 544 13.02 -8.12 18.55
C ASP A 544 12.87 -6.61 18.22
N TYR A 545 13.40 -6.16 17.08
CA TYR A 545 13.34 -4.75 16.65
C TYR A 545 11.91 -4.22 16.52
N SER A 546 10.95 -5.09 16.24
CA SER A 546 9.52 -4.77 16.21
C SER A 546 9.01 -4.30 17.58
N PHE A 547 9.46 -4.92 18.66
CA PHE A 547 9.11 -4.54 20.03
C PHE A 547 9.75 -3.21 20.44
N PHE A 548 11.01 -2.98 20.04
CA PHE A 548 11.64 -1.66 20.21
C PHE A 548 10.84 -0.56 19.53
N LEU A 549 10.47 -0.74 18.26
CA LEU A 549 9.71 0.24 17.50
C LEU A 549 8.33 0.50 18.12
N PHE A 550 7.67 -0.55 18.62
CA PHE A 550 6.40 -0.45 19.32
C PHE A 550 6.55 0.40 20.59
N GLN A 551 7.48 0.06 21.48
CA GLN A 551 7.70 0.76 22.75
C GLN A 551 8.24 2.19 22.56
N TRP A 552 9.05 2.42 21.53
CA TRP A 552 9.46 3.76 21.14
C TRP A 552 8.26 4.65 20.84
N ALA A 553 7.23 4.14 20.14
CA ALA A 553 6.06 4.94 19.79
C ALA A 553 5.33 5.50 21.04
N PHE A 554 5.27 4.72 22.14
CA PHE A 554 4.75 5.17 23.43
C PHE A 554 5.66 6.22 24.08
N ALA A 555 6.98 6.02 24.06
CA ALA A 555 7.94 6.99 24.59
C ALA A 555 7.79 8.37 23.95
N ILE A 556 7.57 8.42 22.63
CA ILE A 556 7.33 9.68 21.92
C ILE A 556 5.93 10.21 22.20
N ALA A 557 4.92 9.36 22.41
CA ALA A 557 3.59 9.83 22.84
C ALA A 557 3.68 10.63 24.15
N VAL A 558 4.46 10.15 25.13
CA VAL A 558 4.71 10.86 26.40
C VAL A 558 5.35 12.24 26.19
N ALA A 559 6.39 12.31 25.35
CA ALA A 559 7.03 13.58 25.01
C ALA A 559 6.05 14.55 24.33
N GLY A 560 5.22 14.05 23.41
CA GLY A 560 4.18 14.82 22.74
C GLY A 560 3.14 15.42 23.70
N ILE A 561 2.65 14.64 24.67
CA ILE A 561 1.71 15.12 25.69
C ILE A 561 2.32 16.30 26.46
N THR A 562 3.59 16.17 26.84
CA THR A 562 4.34 17.22 27.55
C THR A 562 4.51 18.48 26.69
N SER A 563 4.87 18.33 25.40
CA SER A 563 5.05 19.47 24.49
C SER A 563 3.74 20.22 24.24
N GLY A 564 2.61 19.51 24.25
CA GLY A 564 1.27 20.08 24.19
C GLY A 564 0.95 21.06 25.34
N SER A 565 1.27 20.67 26.58
CA SER A 565 1.02 21.50 27.77
C SER A 565 1.81 22.81 27.80
N ILE A 566 2.97 22.84 27.14
CA ILE A 566 3.89 23.98 27.16
C ILE A 566 3.93 24.76 25.83
N ALA A 567 3.04 24.41 24.89
CA ALA A 567 2.98 25.03 23.57
C ALA A 567 2.84 26.56 23.60
N GLU A 568 3.31 27.23 22.54
CA GLU A 568 3.21 28.67 22.27
C GLU A 568 4.15 29.62 23.00
N ARG A 569 4.79 29.22 24.11
CA ARG A 569 5.69 30.13 24.87
C ARG A 569 7.00 29.51 25.35
N THR A 570 7.21 28.22 25.10
CA THR A 570 8.47 27.54 25.46
C THR A 570 9.52 27.72 24.39
N GLN A 571 10.78 27.91 24.80
CA GLN A 571 11.93 27.97 23.89
C GLN A 571 12.22 26.61 23.26
N PHE A 572 12.67 26.62 22.00
CA PHE A 572 13.03 25.40 21.27
C PHE A 572 14.08 24.52 21.99
N SER A 573 15.08 25.14 22.62
CA SER A 573 16.13 24.47 23.40
C SER A 573 15.57 23.67 24.58
N ALA A 574 14.56 24.20 25.29
CA ALA A 574 13.91 23.49 26.38
C ALA A 574 13.22 22.21 25.89
N TYR A 575 12.61 22.24 24.69
CA TYR A 575 12.04 21.04 24.07
C TYR A 575 13.06 19.93 23.88
N LEU A 576 14.26 20.25 23.37
CA LEU A 576 15.33 19.26 23.19
C LEU A 576 15.74 18.61 24.53
N VAL A 577 15.90 19.42 25.57
CA VAL A 577 16.40 18.95 26.88
C VAL A 577 15.37 18.07 27.57
N PHE A 578 14.12 18.53 27.71
CA PHE A 578 13.12 17.75 28.43
C PHE A 578 12.77 16.48 27.64
N SER A 579 12.64 16.55 26.31
CA SER A 579 12.27 15.40 25.47
C SER A 579 13.33 14.31 25.54
N PHE A 580 14.61 14.69 25.48
CA PHE A 580 15.72 13.76 25.67
C PHE A 580 15.69 13.10 27.05
N PHE A 581 15.54 13.87 28.13
CA PHE A 581 15.56 13.33 29.50
C PHE A 581 14.32 12.49 29.83
N LEU A 582 13.15 12.93 29.38
CA LEU A 582 11.88 12.26 29.60
C LEU A 582 11.85 10.91 28.89
N SER A 583 12.15 10.88 27.58
CA SER A 583 12.17 9.62 26.80
C SER A 583 13.37 8.74 27.13
N GLY A 584 14.50 9.29 27.57
CA GLY A 584 15.71 8.55 27.86
C GLY A 584 15.80 7.95 29.25
N PHE A 585 15.14 8.55 30.25
CA PHE A 585 15.30 8.17 31.66
C PHE A 585 13.99 8.13 32.44
N VAL A 586 13.22 9.23 32.51
CA VAL A 586 12.07 9.32 33.42
C VAL A 586 10.96 8.33 33.05
N TYR A 587 10.53 8.33 31.78
CA TYR A 587 9.50 7.42 31.28
C TYR A 587 9.95 5.94 31.32
N PRO A 588 11.15 5.58 30.82
CA PRO A 588 11.65 4.20 30.87
C PRO A 588 11.67 3.56 32.25
N VAL A 589 11.97 4.34 33.30
CA VAL A 589 11.95 3.82 34.68
C VAL A 589 10.53 3.43 35.11
N VAL A 590 9.52 4.22 34.73
CA VAL A 590 8.11 3.88 34.98
C VAL A 590 7.69 2.64 34.17
N VAL A 591 8.11 2.56 32.90
CA VAL A 591 7.92 1.36 32.07
C VAL A 591 8.52 0.14 32.75
N HIS A 592 9.72 0.25 33.33
CA HIS A 592 10.35 -0.85 34.03
C HIS A 592 9.49 -1.34 35.21
N TRP A 593 8.93 -0.43 36.00
CA TRP A 593 8.13 -0.79 37.15
C TRP A 593 6.88 -1.59 36.79
N VAL A 594 6.22 -1.23 35.69
CA VAL A 594 4.87 -1.70 35.36
C VAL A 594 4.85 -2.75 34.24
N TRP A 595 5.70 -2.63 33.22
CA TRP A 595 5.67 -3.47 32.02
C TRP A 595 6.84 -4.44 31.87
N SER A 596 7.96 -4.19 32.56
CA SER A 596 9.05 -5.17 32.56
C SER A 596 8.70 -6.38 33.43
N SER A 597 9.14 -7.58 33.04
CA SER A 597 9.05 -8.78 33.87
C SER A 597 9.88 -8.67 35.16
N GLY A 598 10.88 -7.78 35.19
CA GLY A 598 11.68 -7.49 36.37
C GLY A 598 11.05 -6.46 37.32
N GLY A 599 10.01 -5.73 36.90
CA GLY A 599 9.45 -4.60 37.64
C GLY A 599 8.78 -4.96 38.96
N TRP A 600 8.93 -4.08 39.97
CA TRP A 600 8.33 -4.29 41.30
C TRP A 600 6.80 -4.19 41.34
N LEU A 601 6.20 -3.44 40.40
CA LEU A 601 4.75 -3.24 40.31
C LEU A 601 4.13 -4.06 39.16
N SER A 602 4.96 -4.78 38.41
CA SER A 602 4.58 -5.43 37.16
C SER A 602 3.56 -6.54 37.36
N SER A 603 2.51 -6.50 36.55
CA SER A 603 1.48 -7.55 36.45
C SER A 603 1.99 -8.81 35.74
N SER A 604 3.16 -8.75 35.11
CA SER A 604 3.81 -9.85 34.39
C SER A 604 5.12 -10.29 35.06
N SER A 605 5.32 -9.95 36.34
CA SER A 605 6.56 -10.22 37.06
C SER A 605 6.89 -11.73 37.10
N THR A 606 8.16 -12.08 36.90
CA THR A 606 8.67 -13.45 37.07
C THR A 606 8.95 -13.82 38.54
N SER A 607 8.80 -12.87 39.46
CA SER A 607 8.92 -13.12 40.90
C SER A 607 7.66 -13.80 41.44
N SER A 608 7.79 -14.70 42.42
CA SER A 608 6.65 -15.45 42.97
C SER A 608 5.67 -14.62 43.80
N ASN A 609 5.93 -13.34 44.03
CA ASN A 609 5.15 -12.46 44.91
C ASN A 609 4.78 -11.15 44.20
N LEU A 610 3.68 -11.15 43.44
CA LEU A 610 3.09 -9.92 42.91
C LEU A 610 2.63 -9.00 44.05
N MET A 611 2.75 -7.68 43.86
CA MET A 611 2.27 -6.71 44.83
C MET A 611 0.77 -6.92 45.09
N PHE A 612 0.40 -7.06 46.37
CA PHE A 612 -0.97 -7.42 46.81
C PHE A 612 -1.57 -8.64 46.09
N GLY A 613 -0.74 -9.55 45.57
CA GLY A 613 -1.16 -10.72 44.82
C GLY A 613 -1.65 -10.44 43.40
N SER A 614 -1.66 -9.18 42.93
CA SER A 614 -2.09 -8.82 41.58
C SER A 614 -1.05 -8.05 40.78
N GLY A 615 -0.30 -7.11 41.35
CA GLY A 615 0.45 -6.14 40.55
C GLY A 615 -0.47 -5.15 39.83
N ALA A 616 0.08 -4.06 39.30
CA ALA A 616 -0.71 -3.04 38.63
C ALA A 616 -1.07 -3.46 37.20
N ILE A 617 -2.31 -3.22 36.81
CA ILE A 617 -2.84 -3.48 35.47
C ILE A 617 -2.96 -2.14 34.77
N ASP A 618 -1.92 -1.80 34.02
CA ASP A 618 -1.96 -0.71 33.06
C ASP A 618 -1.68 -1.29 31.67
N PHE A 619 -2.71 -1.81 31.01
CA PHE A 619 -2.53 -2.67 29.83
C PHE A 619 -1.82 -1.97 28.67
N ALA A 620 -2.19 -0.72 28.39
CA ALA A 620 -1.61 0.06 27.30
C ALA A 620 -1.11 1.45 27.72
N GLY A 621 -1.26 1.89 28.98
CA GLY A 621 -0.62 3.12 29.48
C GLY A 621 -1.52 4.29 29.89
N SER A 622 -2.63 4.09 30.62
CA SER A 622 -3.33 5.23 31.28
C SER A 622 -2.42 5.92 32.32
N GLY A 623 -1.61 5.15 33.03
CA GLY A 623 -0.59 5.62 33.94
C GLY A 623 0.73 5.87 33.23
N VAL A 624 1.33 4.79 32.73
CA VAL A 624 2.70 4.74 32.20
C VAL A 624 2.93 5.75 31.07
N VAL A 625 1.90 6.07 30.28
CA VAL A 625 2.01 7.02 29.16
C VAL A 625 1.30 8.32 29.48
N HIS A 626 -0.01 8.25 29.71
CA HIS A 626 -0.83 9.46 29.81
C HIS A 626 -0.58 10.24 31.10
N LEU A 627 -0.57 9.58 32.26
CA LEU A 627 -0.28 10.24 33.53
C LEU A 627 1.17 10.73 33.59
N VAL A 628 2.15 9.96 33.10
CA VAL A 628 3.56 10.40 33.04
C VAL A 628 3.71 11.68 32.21
N GLY A 629 3.19 11.70 30.99
CA GLY A 629 3.27 12.87 30.11
C GLY A 629 2.54 14.08 30.70
N ALA A 630 1.37 13.86 31.31
CA ALA A 630 0.59 14.91 31.93
C ALA A 630 1.26 15.56 33.15
N VAL A 631 1.89 14.76 34.02
CA VAL A 631 2.58 15.30 35.21
C VAL A 631 3.86 16.05 34.80
N ALA A 632 4.55 15.59 33.76
CA ALA A 632 5.67 16.34 33.18
C ALA A 632 5.19 17.66 32.56
N GLY A 633 4.11 17.63 31.77
CA GLY A 633 3.48 18.81 31.17
C GLY A 633 2.95 19.81 32.21
N PHE A 634 2.39 19.30 33.32
CA PHE A 634 1.97 20.10 34.46
C PHE A 634 3.12 20.92 35.04
N TRP A 635 4.26 20.29 35.35
CA TRP A 635 5.40 21.01 35.91
C TRP A 635 5.98 22.04 34.94
N GLY A 636 6.07 21.69 33.64
CA GLY A 636 6.51 22.63 32.62
C GLY A 636 5.62 23.85 32.53
N SER A 637 4.31 23.65 32.38
CA SER A 637 3.32 24.74 32.24
C SER A 637 3.13 25.55 33.52
N PHE A 638 3.18 24.91 34.69
CA PHE A 638 3.06 25.57 35.99
C PHE A 638 4.26 26.50 36.28
N ILE A 639 5.48 26.03 36.05
CA ILE A 639 6.70 26.83 36.27
C ILE A 639 6.82 27.94 35.23
N GLU A 640 6.46 27.66 33.98
CA GLU A 640 6.51 28.64 32.90
C GLU A 640 5.45 29.74 33.05
N GLY A 641 4.30 29.42 33.63
CA GLY A 641 3.19 30.33 33.84
C GLY A 641 2.31 30.53 32.60
N PRO A 642 1.20 31.29 32.73
CA PRO A 642 0.19 31.38 31.68
C PRO A 642 0.63 32.15 30.44
N ARG A 643 0.04 31.85 29.27
CA ARG A 643 0.24 32.63 28.04
C ARG A 643 -0.20 34.08 28.24
N VAL A 644 0.54 35.02 27.64
CA VAL A 644 0.20 36.44 27.64
C VAL A 644 -1.19 36.64 27.03
N GLY A 645 -2.05 37.33 27.78
CA GLY A 645 -3.43 37.61 27.41
C GLY A 645 -4.41 36.47 27.72
N ARG A 646 -3.99 35.33 28.30
CA ARG A 646 -4.90 34.24 28.69
C ARG A 646 -5.87 34.66 29.80
N PHE A 647 -5.39 35.50 30.70
CA PHE A 647 -6.15 36.11 31.79
C PHE A 647 -5.97 37.63 31.71
N ASP A 648 -7.06 38.38 31.91
CA ASP A 648 -7.00 39.85 31.93
C ASP A 648 -6.44 40.39 33.26
N ALA A 649 -6.34 41.72 33.39
CA ALA A 649 -5.83 42.37 34.60
C ALA A 649 -6.67 42.09 35.87
N PHE A 650 -7.89 41.59 35.72
CA PHE A 650 -8.79 41.19 36.81
C PHE A 650 -8.80 39.67 37.04
N GLY A 651 -7.93 38.92 36.35
CA GLY A 651 -7.87 37.47 36.42
C GLY A 651 -9.01 36.76 35.67
N LYS A 652 -9.76 37.47 34.83
CA LYS A 652 -10.84 36.86 34.05
C LYS A 652 -10.27 36.07 32.87
N PRO A 653 -10.74 34.84 32.60
CA PRO A 653 -10.26 34.04 31.48
C PRO A 653 -10.68 34.65 30.14
N MET A 654 -9.71 34.82 29.25
CA MET A 654 -9.91 35.21 27.86
C MET A 654 -9.78 33.98 26.93
N PRO A 655 -10.71 33.76 26.00
CA PRO A 655 -10.64 32.63 25.08
C PRO A 655 -9.42 32.69 24.15
N MET A 656 -8.63 31.62 24.13
CA MET A 656 -7.51 31.42 23.20
C MET A 656 -7.90 30.35 22.17
N ARG A 657 -8.64 30.75 21.13
CA ARG A 657 -9.14 29.79 20.13
C ARG A 657 -8.00 29.25 19.27
N GLY A 658 -8.01 27.92 19.08
CA GLY A 658 -7.20 27.26 18.05
C GLY A 658 -7.58 27.74 16.66
N HIS A 659 -6.62 27.69 15.74
CA HIS A 659 -6.78 28.34 14.44
C HIS A 659 -7.49 27.50 13.38
N ASN A 660 -7.61 26.17 13.56
CA ASN A 660 -8.22 25.29 12.55
C ASN A 660 -8.92 24.06 13.16
N ALA A 661 -10.24 24.14 13.27
CA ALA A 661 -11.07 23.05 13.80
C ALA A 661 -11.08 21.80 12.88
N THR A 662 -10.89 21.95 11.56
CA THR A 662 -10.80 20.80 10.64
C THR A 662 -9.57 19.96 10.93
N LEU A 663 -8.42 20.60 11.22
CA LEU A 663 -7.22 19.88 11.63
C LEU A 663 -7.39 19.17 12.97
N VAL A 664 -8.11 19.76 13.93
CA VAL A 664 -8.45 19.11 15.20
C VAL A 664 -9.30 17.87 15.00
N VAL A 665 -10.37 17.97 14.19
CA VAL A 665 -11.26 16.84 13.90
C VAL A 665 -10.50 15.73 13.15
N LEU A 666 -9.71 16.08 12.13
CA LEU A 666 -8.91 15.11 11.38
C LEU A 666 -7.86 14.43 12.26
N GLY A 667 -7.17 15.21 13.10
CA GLY A 667 -6.24 14.71 14.10
C GLY A 667 -6.91 13.74 15.08
N THR A 668 -8.12 14.05 15.52
CA THR A 668 -8.91 13.20 16.44
C THR A 668 -9.28 11.86 15.81
N PHE A 669 -9.72 11.83 14.55
CA PHE A 669 -10.00 10.57 13.86
C PHE A 669 -8.74 9.74 13.59
N LEU A 670 -7.62 10.39 13.26
CA LEU A 670 -6.33 9.71 13.12
C LEU A 670 -5.83 9.15 14.46
N LEU A 671 -6.05 9.86 15.56
CA LEU A 671 -5.77 9.37 16.91
C LEU A 671 -6.68 8.20 17.29
N TRP A 672 -7.97 8.26 16.98
CA TRP A 672 -8.89 7.13 17.19
C TRP A 672 -8.39 5.89 16.45
N PHE A 673 -8.12 6.02 15.14
CA PHE A 673 -7.57 4.91 14.36
C PHE A 673 -6.23 4.40 14.93
N GLY A 674 -5.35 5.32 15.31
CA GLY A 674 -4.08 5.02 15.95
C GLY A 674 -4.22 4.31 17.30
N TRP A 675 -5.29 4.59 18.05
CA TRP A 675 -5.59 3.95 19.33
C TRP A 675 -5.88 2.45 19.19
N PHE A 676 -6.27 1.97 18.01
CA PHE A 676 -6.35 0.53 17.72
C PHE A 676 -4.97 -0.12 17.61
N GLY A 677 -3.95 0.64 17.19
CA GLY A 677 -2.55 0.21 17.29
C GLY A 677 -2.01 0.29 18.71
N PHE A 678 -2.56 1.18 19.54
CA PHE A 678 -2.14 1.41 20.94
C PHE A 678 -2.73 0.33 21.88
N ASN A 679 -4.06 0.25 21.98
CA ASN A 679 -4.76 -0.63 22.91
C ASN A 679 -4.74 -2.10 22.45
N PRO A 680 -5.42 -2.51 21.36
CA PRO A 680 -5.33 -3.88 20.84
C PRO A 680 -3.90 -4.34 20.51
N GLY A 681 -3.03 -3.43 20.05
CA GLY A 681 -1.64 -3.74 19.74
C GLY A 681 -0.82 -4.21 20.95
N SER A 682 -1.18 -3.79 22.17
CA SER A 682 -0.47 -4.13 23.41
C SER A 682 -0.60 -5.61 23.83
N PHE A 683 -1.33 -6.43 23.08
CA PHE A 683 -1.25 -7.90 23.24
C PHE A 683 0.06 -8.49 22.69
N ASP A 684 0.76 -7.79 21.80
CA ASP A 684 2.02 -8.16 21.11
C ASP A 684 1.99 -9.48 20.30
N LYS A 685 1.03 -10.37 20.52
CA LYS A 685 0.88 -11.69 19.89
C LYS A 685 -0.60 -12.01 19.65
N ILE A 686 -0.91 -12.41 18.41
CA ILE A 686 -2.25 -12.81 17.99
C ILE A 686 -2.51 -14.30 18.27
N LEU A 687 -1.51 -15.15 18.05
CA LEU A 687 -1.58 -16.59 18.25
C LEU A 687 -0.88 -16.96 19.56
N VAL A 688 -1.66 -17.44 20.52
CA VAL A 688 -1.17 -18.06 21.76
C VAL A 688 -1.80 -19.44 21.84
N ALA A 689 -0.99 -20.49 21.98
CA ALA A 689 -1.47 -21.85 22.14
C ALA A 689 -2.04 -22.03 23.56
N TYR A 690 -3.26 -22.54 23.69
CA TYR A 690 -3.82 -22.91 24.99
C TYR A 690 -3.54 -24.38 25.31
N PRO A 691 -3.32 -24.75 26.59
CA PRO A 691 -3.02 -26.12 27.00
C PRO A 691 -4.11 -27.15 26.62
N SER A 692 -5.36 -26.71 26.45
CA SER A 692 -6.52 -27.56 26.26
C SER A 692 -7.35 -27.26 25.01
N THR A 693 -6.99 -26.23 24.24
CA THR A 693 -7.67 -25.90 22.97
C THR A 693 -6.66 -25.43 21.92
N THR A 694 -6.74 -25.99 20.71
CA THR A 694 -5.91 -25.60 19.56
C THR A 694 -6.53 -24.47 18.74
N ASP A 695 -7.79 -24.14 19.01
CA ASP A 695 -8.65 -23.35 18.12
C ASP A 695 -9.06 -21.98 18.70
N GLN A 696 -8.49 -21.57 19.83
CA GLN A 696 -8.68 -20.25 20.43
C GLN A 696 -7.32 -19.54 20.52
N GLY A 697 -7.24 -18.27 20.13
CA GLY A 697 -6.07 -17.41 20.25
C GLY A 697 -6.46 -16.07 20.85
N ASN A 698 -5.56 -15.09 20.91
CA ASN A 698 -5.85 -13.79 21.52
C ASN A 698 -6.84 -12.93 20.70
N TRP A 699 -7.25 -13.35 19.49
CA TRP A 699 -8.09 -12.55 18.60
C TRP A 699 -9.41 -12.08 19.23
N THR A 700 -10.06 -12.88 20.08
CA THR A 700 -11.27 -12.47 20.79
C THR A 700 -11.00 -11.37 21.82
N ALA A 701 -9.87 -11.47 22.54
CA ALA A 701 -9.47 -10.46 23.52
C ALA A 701 -9.01 -9.15 22.83
N ILE A 702 -8.30 -9.26 21.70
CA ILE A 702 -7.93 -8.13 20.82
C ILE A 702 -9.20 -7.44 20.31
N GLY A 703 -10.17 -8.20 19.78
CA GLY A 703 -11.46 -7.67 19.33
C GLY A 703 -12.23 -6.97 20.44
N ARG A 704 -12.33 -7.59 21.62
CA ARG A 704 -12.94 -6.96 22.81
C ARG A 704 -12.26 -5.65 23.17
N THR A 705 -10.93 -5.60 23.10
CA THR A 705 -10.13 -4.41 23.41
C THR A 705 -10.41 -3.26 22.43
N ALA A 706 -10.62 -3.57 21.15
CA ALA A 706 -11.04 -2.57 20.16
C ALA A 706 -12.46 -2.05 20.45
N VAL A 707 -13.38 -2.94 20.86
CA VAL A 707 -14.75 -2.59 21.22
C VAL A 707 -14.79 -1.70 22.47
N THR A 708 -14.11 -2.08 23.56
CA THR A 708 -14.06 -1.29 24.79
C THR A 708 -13.45 0.10 24.53
N THR A 709 -12.39 0.16 23.71
CA THR A 709 -11.77 1.43 23.29
C THR A 709 -12.77 2.36 22.59
N THR A 710 -13.49 1.82 21.60
CA THR A 710 -14.50 2.55 20.82
C THR A 710 -15.64 3.05 21.70
N LEU A 711 -16.18 2.19 22.57
CA LEU A 711 -17.31 2.52 23.43
C LEU A 711 -16.97 3.58 24.48
N ALA A 712 -15.80 3.50 25.10
CA ALA A 712 -15.38 4.49 26.09
C ALA A 712 -15.17 5.87 25.47
N GLY A 713 -14.44 5.96 24.35
CA GLY A 713 -14.27 7.22 23.63
C GLY A 713 -15.60 7.80 23.19
N SER A 714 -16.43 7.01 22.50
CA SER A 714 -17.75 7.46 22.01
C SER A 714 -18.65 7.98 23.14
N THR A 715 -18.66 7.28 24.28
CA THR A 715 -19.44 7.71 25.44
C THR A 715 -18.90 9.02 26.02
N ALA A 716 -17.59 9.14 26.17
CA ALA A 716 -16.98 10.36 26.68
C ALA A 716 -17.21 11.56 25.74
N GLY A 717 -17.15 11.36 24.42
CA GLY A 717 -17.48 12.38 23.42
C GLY A 717 -18.92 12.87 23.54
N ILE A 718 -19.89 11.96 23.63
CA ILE A 718 -21.32 12.29 23.78
C ILE A 718 -21.58 13.01 25.12
N VAL A 719 -21.04 12.49 26.22
CA VAL A 719 -21.23 13.10 27.55
C VAL A 719 -20.60 14.49 27.60
N THR A 720 -19.43 14.68 26.97
CA THR A 720 -18.78 15.99 26.88
C THR A 720 -19.60 16.95 26.03
N LEU A 721 -20.12 16.52 24.88
CA LEU A 721 -21.01 17.31 24.02
C LEU A 721 -22.20 17.88 24.81
N PHE A 722 -22.94 17.02 25.51
CA PHE A 722 -24.12 17.43 26.27
C PHE A 722 -23.75 18.20 27.54
N GLY A 723 -22.73 17.74 28.29
CA GLY A 723 -22.28 18.38 29.52
C GLY A 723 -21.79 19.81 29.29
N ARG A 724 -21.00 20.02 28.24
CA ARG A 724 -20.49 21.35 27.86
C ARG A 724 -21.59 22.25 27.28
N ARG A 725 -22.53 21.68 26.52
CA ARG A 725 -23.72 22.42 26.06
C ARG A 725 -24.50 23.02 27.22
N LEU A 726 -24.67 22.29 28.32
CA LEU A 726 -25.37 22.79 29.52
C LEU A 726 -24.61 23.92 30.23
N LEU A 727 -23.28 23.94 30.15
CA LEU A 727 -22.44 24.94 30.81
C LEU A 727 -22.23 26.20 29.98
N VAL A 728 -22.05 26.05 28.66
CA VAL A 728 -21.60 27.14 27.76
C VAL A 728 -22.73 27.65 26.86
N GLY A 729 -23.82 26.89 26.69
CA GLY A 729 -25.00 27.36 25.95
C GLY A 729 -24.85 27.35 24.42
N HIS A 730 -23.89 26.61 23.86
CA HIS A 730 -23.75 26.26 22.43
C HIS A 730 -23.10 24.87 22.28
N TRP A 731 -23.15 24.28 21.08
CA TRP A 731 -22.42 23.05 20.77
C TRP A 731 -21.02 23.41 20.28
N ASP A 732 -20.00 22.64 20.67
CA ASP A 732 -18.60 22.89 20.28
C ASP A 732 -17.92 21.59 19.87
N ALA A 733 -17.38 21.53 18.66
CA ALA A 733 -16.75 20.34 18.11
C ALA A 733 -15.41 20.01 18.80
N LEU A 734 -14.68 21.02 19.29
CA LEU A 734 -13.40 20.83 19.97
C LEU A 734 -13.60 20.16 21.33
N ASP A 735 -14.65 20.57 22.05
CA ASP A 735 -15.05 19.94 23.31
C ASP A 735 -15.37 18.43 23.10
N VAL A 736 -16.06 18.07 22.00
CA VAL A 736 -16.31 16.66 21.67
C VAL A 736 -15.02 15.91 21.37
N CYS A 737 -14.11 16.51 20.61
CA CYS A 737 -12.82 15.92 20.29
C CYS A 737 -12.00 15.62 21.55
N ASN A 738 -11.90 16.58 22.47
CA ASN A 738 -11.23 16.38 23.76
C ASN A 738 -11.95 15.32 24.61
N GLY A 739 -13.28 15.30 24.59
CA GLY A 739 -14.08 14.25 25.24
C GLY A 739 -13.78 12.84 24.71
N LEU A 740 -13.74 12.65 23.39
CA LEU A 740 -13.37 11.38 22.75
C LEU A 740 -11.99 10.91 23.23
N ILE A 741 -10.99 11.79 23.17
CA ILE A 741 -9.61 11.48 23.57
C ILE A 741 -9.56 11.15 25.07
N GLY A 742 -10.26 11.90 25.93
CA GLY A 742 -10.35 11.61 27.37
C GLY A 742 -10.91 10.22 27.66
N GLY A 743 -11.92 9.77 26.90
CA GLY A 743 -12.44 8.41 26.99
C GLY A 743 -11.44 7.34 26.54
N PHE A 744 -10.70 7.59 25.45
CA PHE A 744 -9.64 6.68 25.00
C PHE A 744 -8.51 6.58 26.03
N VAL A 745 -8.08 7.70 26.61
CA VAL A 745 -7.08 7.74 27.69
C VAL A 745 -7.53 6.92 28.89
N ALA A 746 -8.77 7.10 29.36
CA ALA A 746 -9.26 6.42 30.56
C ALA A 746 -9.36 4.91 30.39
N ILE A 747 -9.81 4.42 29.23
CA ILE A 747 -9.98 2.97 29.02
C ILE A 747 -8.66 2.24 28.80
N THR A 748 -7.57 2.95 28.49
CA THR A 748 -6.27 2.38 28.09
C THR A 748 -5.68 1.41 29.12
N SER A 749 -5.85 1.64 30.43
CA SER A 749 -5.39 0.72 31.48
C SER A 749 -6.22 -0.57 31.52
N GLY A 750 -7.54 -0.47 31.34
CA GLY A 750 -8.50 -1.55 31.57
C GLY A 750 -9.03 -2.23 30.30
N CYS A 751 -8.66 -1.76 29.11
CA CYS A 751 -9.33 -2.09 27.85
C CYS A 751 -9.36 -3.59 27.54
N SER A 752 -8.36 -4.35 28.01
CA SER A 752 -8.28 -5.81 27.84
C SER A 752 -9.01 -6.60 28.93
N VAL A 753 -9.24 -6.01 30.11
CA VAL A 753 -9.71 -6.71 31.33
C VAL A 753 -11.13 -6.34 31.78
N VAL A 754 -11.82 -5.44 31.09
CA VAL A 754 -13.20 -5.03 31.43
C VAL A 754 -14.22 -5.47 30.38
N GLU A 755 -15.49 -5.54 30.78
CA GLU A 755 -16.61 -5.80 29.88
C GLU A 755 -16.95 -4.57 29.02
N PRO A 756 -17.51 -4.75 27.81
CA PRO A 756 -17.93 -3.64 26.94
C PRO A 756 -18.88 -2.63 27.60
N TRP A 757 -19.83 -3.10 28.43
CA TRP A 757 -20.74 -2.19 29.16
C TRP A 757 -19.99 -1.33 30.18
N ALA A 758 -18.94 -1.87 30.80
CA ALA A 758 -18.14 -1.15 31.78
C ALA A 758 -17.34 -0.04 31.08
N ALA A 759 -16.89 -0.25 29.84
CA ALA A 759 -16.23 0.78 29.04
C ALA A 759 -17.12 2.03 28.81
N ILE A 760 -18.44 1.86 28.67
CA ILE A 760 -19.39 2.98 28.61
C ILE A 760 -19.35 3.78 29.93
N VAL A 761 -19.40 3.09 31.07
CA VAL A 761 -19.30 3.73 32.40
C VAL A 761 -17.96 4.46 32.56
N CYS A 762 -16.86 3.85 32.10
CA CYS A 762 -15.54 4.48 32.11
C CYS A 762 -15.55 5.81 31.34
N GLY A 763 -16.05 5.80 30.10
CA GLY A 763 -16.14 6.99 29.25
C GLY A 763 -17.05 8.07 29.84
N PHE A 764 -18.19 7.68 30.43
CA PHE A 764 -19.10 8.61 31.10
C PHE A 764 -18.40 9.37 32.23
N CYS A 765 -17.72 8.65 33.13
CA CYS A 765 -17.00 9.27 34.24
C CYS A 765 -15.78 10.07 33.76
N ALA A 766 -15.06 9.59 32.75
CA ALA A 766 -13.90 10.28 32.18
C ALA A 766 -14.25 11.67 31.65
N ALA A 767 -15.42 11.82 30.99
CA ALA A 767 -15.91 13.12 30.53
C ALA A 767 -16.15 14.10 31.69
N TRP A 768 -16.73 13.64 32.80
CA TRP A 768 -16.94 14.50 33.98
C TRP A 768 -15.65 14.88 34.68
N VAL A 769 -14.67 13.97 34.73
CA VAL A 769 -13.32 14.26 35.22
C VAL A 769 -12.68 15.37 34.39
N LEU A 770 -12.71 15.25 33.06
CA LEU A 770 -12.19 16.25 32.14
C LEU A 770 -12.87 17.62 32.33
N ILE A 771 -14.21 17.66 32.30
CA ILE A 771 -14.97 18.91 32.49
C ILE A 771 -14.63 19.55 33.85
N GLY A 772 -14.58 18.76 34.92
CA GLY A 772 -14.28 19.24 36.26
C GLY A 772 -12.88 19.83 36.37
N LEU A 773 -11.87 19.16 35.81
CA LEU A 773 -10.49 19.63 35.81
C LEU A 773 -10.30 20.86 34.92
N ASN A 774 -11.01 20.97 33.79
CA ASN A 774 -11.00 22.17 32.97
C ASN A 774 -11.55 23.38 33.73
N ILE A 775 -12.64 23.21 34.49
CA ILE A 775 -13.19 24.27 35.37
C ILE A 775 -12.18 24.63 36.46
N LEU A 776 -11.53 23.63 37.07
CA LEU A 776 -10.55 23.84 38.13
C LEU A 776 -9.31 24.60 37.61
N ALA A 777 -8.79 24.22 36.45
CA ALA A 777 -7.65 24.88 35.81
C ALA A 777 -7.92 26.38 35.60
N VAL A 778 -9.11 26.71 35.06
CA VAL A 778 -9.52 28.11 34.89
C VAL A 778 -9.63 28.85 36.23
N LYS A 779 -10.17 28.23 37.28
CA LYS A 779 -10.26 28.84 38.62
C LYS A 779 -8.90 29.09 39.26
N LEU A 780 -7.90 28.26 38.95
CA LEU A 780 -6.54 28.36 39.49
C LEU A 780 -5.62 29.22 38.60
N ASN A 781 -6.15 29.85 37.55
CA ASN A 781 -5.37 30.57 36.54
C ASN A 781 -4.26 29.71 35.90
N PHE A 782 -4.49 28.40 35.80
CA PHE A 782 -3.60 27.46 35.14
C PHE A 782 -3.90 27.44 33.64
N ASP A 783 -2.84 27.54 32.83
CA ASP A 783 -2.96 27.59 31.37
C ASP A 783 -2.17 26.46 30.71
N ASP A 784 -2.93 25.47 30.26
CA ASP A 784 -2.46 24.38 29.39
C ASP A 784 -3.14 24.57 28.02
N PRO A 785 -2.40 24.86 26.93
CA PRO A 785 -2.96 25.15 25.61
C PRO A 785 -3.84 24.07 25.03
N LEU A 786 -3.53 22.81 25.31
CA LEU A 786 -4.24 21.65 24.76
C LEU A 786 -5.12 20.96 25.82
N GLU A 787 -5.17 21.52 27.03
CA GLU A 787 -5.77 20.86 28.19
C GLU A 787 -5.13 19.48 28.46
N ALA A 788 -3.87 19.28 28.04
CA ALA A 788 -3.21 17.99 28.02
C ALA A 788 -3.00 17.44 29.44
N THR A 789 -2.72 18.30 30.42
CA THR A 789 -2.62 17.93 31.84
C THR A 789 -3.97 17.43 32.38
N GLN A 790 -5.04 18.18 32.13
CA GLN A 790 -6.39 17.86 32.59
C GLN A 790 -6.90 16.56 31.96
N LEU A 791 -6.70 16.45 30.65
CA LEU A 791 -7.14 15.31 29.85
C LEU A 791 -6.31 14.07 30.17
N HIS A 792 -5.00 14.09 29.92
CA HIS A 792 -4.18 12.89 30.07
C HIS A 792 -3.95 12.52 31.54
N GLY A 793 -3.76 13.51 32.41
CA GLY A 793 -3.52 13.28 33.84
C GLY A 793 -4.79 12.88 34.58
N GLY A 794 -5.87 13.64 34.38
CA GLY A 794 -7.16 13.38 35.00
C GLY A 794 -7.80 12.09 34.52
N CYS A 795 -8.01 11.96 33.21
CA CYS A 795 -8.61 10.75 32.64
C CYS A 795 -7.69 9.53 32.81
N GLY A 796 -6.36 9.70 32.77
CA GLY A 796 -5.40 8.62 33.00
C GLY A 796 -5.46 8.08 34.43
N ALA A 797 -5.45 8.96 35.44
CA ALA A 797 -5.62 8.56 36.84
C ALA A 797 -6.99 7.90 37.10
N TRP A 798 -8.06 8.44 36.49
CA TRP A 798 -9.37 7.78 36.52
C TRP A 798 -9.34 6.39 35.89
N GLY A 799 -8.66 6.23 34.76
CA GLY A 799 -8.50 4.94 34.08
C GLY A 799 -7.88 3.87 34.96
N LEU A 800 -6.79 4.21 35.67
CA LEU A 800 -6.15 3.30 36.63
C LEU A 800 -7.12 2.88 37.74
N ILE A 801 -7.80 3.85 38.37
CA ILE A 801 -8.79 3.59 39.42
C ILE A 801 -9.94 2.73 38.87
N PHE A 802 -10.45 3.05 37.68
CA PHE A 802 -11.54 2.34 37.03
C PHE A 802 -11.21 0.87 36.80
N THR A 803 -10.00 0.56 36.31
CA THR A 803 -9.52 -0.82 36.16
C THR A 803 -9.52 -1.56 37.49
N GLY A 804 -9.05 -0.91 38.57
CA GLY A 804 -9.08 -1.48 39.92
C GLY A 804 -10.48 -1.75 40.48
N LEU A 805 -11.50 -1.09 39.94
CA LEU A 805 -12.89 -1.27 40.33
C LEU A 805 -13.60 -2.33 39.48
N PHE A 806 -13.38 -2.35 38.16
CA PHE A 806 -14.22 -3.06 37.19
C PHE A 806 -13.54 -4.19 36.40
N ALA A 807 -12.25 -4.47 36.61
CA ALA A 807 -11.58 -5.59 35.95
C ALA A 807 -12.29 -6.93 36.29
N LYS A 808 -12.55 -7.76 35.28
CA LYS A 808 -13.19 -9.06 35.43
C LYS A 808 -12.15 -10.16 35.59
N GLU A 809 -12.35 -11.06 36.54
CA GLU A 809 -11.43 -12.17 36.86
C GLU A 809 -10.97 -12.94 35.62
N GLU A 810 -11.94 -13.42 34.83
CA GLU A 810 -11.70 -14.19 33.59
C GLU A 810 -10.78 -13.45 32.62
N PHE A 811 -10.94 -12.13 32.49
CA PHE A 811 -10.18 -11.33 31.54
C PHE A 811 -8.80 -10.95 32.08
N VAL A 812 -8.66 -10.75 33.39
CA VAL A 812 -7.35 -10.59 34.04
C VAL A 812 -6.51 -11.85 33.84
N ILE A 813 -7.10 -13.03 34.07
CA ILE A 813 -6.43 -14.32 33.84
C ILE A 813 -6.09 -14.47 32.35
N GLN A 814 -7.03 -14.16 31.45
CA GLN A 814 -6.79 -14.22 30.00
C GLN A 814 -5.63 -13.31 29.55
N ALA A 815 -5.51 -12.11 30.10
CA ALA A 815 -4.49 -11.15 29.69
C ALA A 815 -3.10 -11.46 30.26
N TYR A 816 -3.01 -11.91 31.51
CA TYR A 816 -1.73 -11.99 32.23
C TYR A 816 -1.32 -13.40 32.69
N ASN A 817 -2.21 -14.38 32.62
CA ASN A 817 -1.96 -15.76 33.06
C ASN A 817 -2.43 -16.78 32.01
N SER A 818 -2.50 -16.37 30.75
CA SER A 818 -2.94 -17.21 29.64
C SER A 818 -2.15 -18.52 29.58
N GLY A 819 -2.87 -19.64 29.50
CA GLY A 819 -2.28 -20.97 29.45
C GLY A 819 -1.91 -21.60 30.80
N VAL A 820 -2.29 -21.00 31.92
CA VAL A 820 -2.09 -21.57 33.27
C VAL A 820 -3.44 -21.88 33.94
N SER A 821 -3.68 -23.15 34.29
CA SER A 821 -4.92 -23.59 34.94
C SER A 821 -4.86 -23.42 36.48
N GLY A 822 -5.99 -23.04 37.09
CA GLY A 822 -6.15 -22.99 38.55
C GLY A 822 -5.56 -21.75 39.24
N VAL A 823 -5.17 -20.71 38.48
CA VAL A 823 -4.70 -19.44 39.03
C VAL A 823 -5.88 -18.58 39.47
N VAL A 824 -5.83 -18.09 40.71
CA VAL A 824 -6.75 -17.05 41.22
C VAL A 824 -5.94 -15.79 41.42
N ARG A 825 -6.41 -14.67 40.87
CA ARG A 825 -5.74 -13.37 40.96
C ARG A 825 -6.74 -12.29 41.35
N PRO A 826 -6.39 -11.36 42.26
CA PRO A 826 -7.28 -10.25 42.59
C PRO A 826 -7.65 -9.44 41.34
N TYR A 827 -8.93 -9.15 41.21
CA TYR A 827 -9.53 -8.41 40.10
C TYR A 827 -10.35 -7.23 40.65
N GLY A 828 -11.25 -6.65 39.85
CA GLY A 828 -12.00 -5.43 40.19
C GLY A 828 -12.76 -5.53 41.50
N LEU A 829 -12.62 -4.52 42.36
CA LEU A 829 -13.27 -4.48 43.68
C LEU A 829 -14.80 -4.62 43.59
N ILE A 830 -15.43 -3.93 42.65
CA ILE A 830 -16.90 -3.96 42.44
C ILE A 830 -17.33 -5.28 41.80
N MET A 831 -16.41 -5.98 41.12
CA MET A 831 -16.65 -7.27 40.50
C MET A 831 -16.55 -8.43 41.51
N GLY A 832 -16.06 -8.19 42.74
CA GLY A 832 -15.88 -9.21 43.78
C GLY A 832 -14.42 -9.61 44.04
N GLY A 833 -13.45 -8.97 43.36
CA GLY A 833 -12.03 -9.36 43.38
C GLY A 833 -11.21 -8.89 44.59
N GLY A 834 -11.86 -8.28 45.59
CA GLY A 834 -11.19 -7.72 46.76
C GLY A 834 -10.43 -6.42 46.46
N TRP A 835 -9.67 -5.92 47.44
CA TRP A 835 -8.99 -4.62 47.33
C TRP A 835 -7.62 -4.67 46.65
N GLY A 836 -7.06 -5.87 46.42
CA GLY A 836 -5.65 -6.04 46.02
C GLY A 836 -5.29 -5.33 44.71
N LEU A 837 -6.10 -5.49 43.66
CA LEU A 837 -5.87 -4.78 42.39
C LEU A 837 -6.02 -3.27 42.54
N LEU A 838 -7.11 -2.80 43.17
CA LEU A 838 -7.33 -1.37 43.41
C LEU A 838 -6.16 -0.74 44.20
N GLY A 839 -5.63 -1.45 45.20
CA GLY A 839 -4.46 -1.03 45.95
C GLY A 839 -3.22 -0.84 45.07
N CYS A 840 -2.99 -1.74 44.11
CA CYS A 840 -1.90 -1.60 43.15
C CYS A 840 -2.08 -0.36 42.25
N GLN A 841 -3.28 -0.16 41.71
CA GLN A 841 -3.59 1.00 40.84
C GLN A 841 -3.42 2.33 41.56
N VAL A 842 -3.85 2.43 42.82
CA VAL A 842 -3.66 3.65 43.64
C VAL A 842 -2.17 3.90 43.88
N ILE A 843 -1.39 2.87 44.17
CA ILE A 843 0.06 2.99 44.33
C ILE A 843 0.73 3.41 43.02
N GLU A 844 0.27 2.88 41.88
CA GLU A 844 0.75 3.30 40.56
C GLU A 844 0.54 4.80 40.32
N VAL A 845 -0.67 5.31 40.57
CA VAL A 845 -0.96 6.76 40.47
C VAL A 845 0.00 7.57 41.34
N LEU A 846 0.14 7.20 42.62
CA LEU A 846 0.95 7.95 43.57
C LEU A 846 2.43 7.93 43.22
N VAL A 847 2.96 6.76 42.81
CA VAL A 847 4.38 6.63 42.49
C VAL A 847 4.74 7.31 41.19
N ILE A 848 3.87 7.25 40.16
CA ILE A 848 4.07 7.99 38.91
C ILE A 848 4.06 9.49 39.16
N VAL A 849 3.03 10.00 39.86
CA VAL A 849 2.95 11.43 40.18
C VAL A 849 4.17 11.89 40.97
N THR A 850 4.59 11.12 41.97
CA THR A 850 5.76 11.44 42.78
C THR A 850 7.04 11.40 41.95
N TRP A 851 7.29 10.32 41.22
CA TRP A 851 8.51 10.13 40.43
C TRP A 851 8.70 11.21 39.37
N VAL A 852 7.65 11.46 38.58
CA VAL A 852 7.69 12.47 37.53
C VAL A 852 7.84 13.86 38.14
N THR A 853 7.21 14.13 39.29
CA THR A 853 7.40 15.39 40.02
C THR A 853 8.84 15.59 40.48
N VAL A 854 9.44 14.60 41.13
CA VAL A 854 10.80 14.74 41.68
C VAL A 854 11.89 14.72 40.60
N THR A 855 11.57 14.31 39.38
CA THR A 855 12.51 14.30 38.25
C THR A 855 12.29 15.48 37.31
N MET A 856 11.08 15.66 36.78
CA MET A 856 10.77 16.71 35.80
C MET A 856 10.57 18.09 36.42
N GLY A 857 10.05 18.18 37.65
CA GLY A 857 9.94 19.45 38.36
C GLY A 857 11.28 20.18 38.47
N PRO A 858 12.34 19.54 39.00
CA PRO A 858 13.68 20.11 39.02
C PRO A 858 14.26 20.43 37.64
N VAL A 859 14.01 19.62 36.62
CA VAL A 859 14.47 19.89 35.25
C VAL A 859 13.85 21.18 34.72
N PHE A 860 12.54 21.33 34.79
CA PHE A 860 11.86 22.55 34.35
C PHE A 860 12.25 23.76 35.20
N TYR A 861 12.43 23.57 36.51
CA TYR A 861 12.91 24.65 37.39
C TYR A 861 14.33 25.11 37.03
N ALA A 862 15.23 24.17 36.72
CA ALA A 862 16.58 24.49 36.26
C ALA A 862 16.56 25.24 34.91
N LEU A 863 15.75 24.77 33.95
CA LEU A 863 15.57 25.47 32.66
C LEU A 863 15.04 26.90 32.87
N HIS A 864 14.14 27.10 33.84
CA HIS A 864 13.62 28.40 34.21
C HIS A 864 14.70 29.31 34.81
N GLN A 865 15.47 28.81 35.78
CA GLN A 865 16.56 29.57 36.41
C GLN A 865 17.68 29.93 35.42
N LEU A 866 17.91 29.09 34.42
CA LEU A 866 18.87 29.34 33.34
C LEU A 866 18.35 30.31 32.26
N GLY A 867 17.09 30.75 32.35
CA GLY A 867 16.49 31.67 31.37
C GLY A 867 16.23 31.05 30.00
N ILE A 868 16.20 29.71 29.91
CA ILE A 868 16.04 28.97 28.65
C ILE A 868 14.70 28.22 28.54
N LEU A 869 13.78 28.42 29.50
CA LEU A 869 12.46 27.81 29.47
C LEU A 869 11.46 28.59 28.61
N ARG A 870 11.23 29.87 28.92
CA ARG A 870 10.21 30.72 28.29
C ARG A 870 10.81 31.74 27.33
N ILE A 871 10.15 32.00 26.22
CA ILE A 871 10.53 33.07 25.29
C ILE A 871 10.25 34.47 25.85
N PRO A 872 10.89 35.53 25.31
CA PRO A 872 10.53 36.91 25.59
C PRO A 872 9.07 37.25 25.25
N VAL A 873 8.48 38.21 25.97
CA VAL A 873 7.05 38.58 25.82
C VAL A 873 6.73 39.15 24.44
N ASP A 874 7.63 39.91 23.86
CA ASP A 874 7.53 40.45 22.51
C ASP A 874 7.51 39.35 21.45
N GLU A 875 8.36 38.31 21.60
CA GLU A 875 8.32 37.12 20.76
C GLU A 875 7.02 36.32 20.92
N GLU A 876 6.52 36.18 22.15
CA GLU A 876 5.25 35.50 22.41
C GLU A 876 4.06 36.23 21.77
N ILE A 877 4.08 37.57 21.77
CA ILE A 877 3.06 38.41 21.13
C ILE A 877 3.16 38.29 19.60
N ALA A 878 4.38 38.35 19.04
CA ALA A 878 4.62 38.21 17.60
C ALA A 878 4.25 36.81 17.07
N GLY A 879 4.54 35.76 17.85
CA GLY A 879 4.38 34.36 17.48
C GLY A 879 5.68 33.72 17.04
N LEU A 880 5.90 32.49 17.51
CA LEU A 880 7.14 31.73 17.33
C LEU A 880 7.44 31.40 15.86
N ASP A 881 6.42 31.32 15.01
CA ASP A 881 6.59 31.05 13.58
C ASP A 881 7.42 32.17 12.92
N ILE A 882 7.14 33.43 13.27
CA ILE A 882 7.87 34.60 12.75
C ILE A 882 9.18 34.81 13.52
N SER A 883 9.13 34.79 14.86
CA SER A 883 10.27 35.18 15.68
C SER A 883 11.40 34.15 15.68
N SER A 884 11.08 32.85 15.55
CA SER A 884 12.08 31.77 15.66
C SER A 884 12.21 30.90 14.40
N HIS A 885 11.20 30.84 13.52
CA HIS A 885 11.17 29.89 12.39
C HIS A 885 11.17 30.53 11.00
N GLY A 886 11.29 31.85 10.91
CA GLY A 886 11.56 32.54 9.65
C GLY A 886 10.36 32.69 8.69
N GLY A 887 9.13 32.46 9.14
CA GLY A 887 7.93 32.68 8.33
C GLY A 887 6.68 31.98 8.86
N TYR A 888 5.51 32.21 8.25
CA TYR A 888 4.25 31.54 8.63
C TYR A 888 4.16 30.11 8.06
N ALA A 889 3.42 29.23 8.74
CA ALA A 889 3.15 27.86 8.29
C ALA A 889 2.38 27.78 6.94
N TYR A 890 1.71 28.86 6.55
CA TYR A 890 0.96 28.99 5.30
C TYR A 890 1.39 30.27 4.60
N ASN A 891 1.58 30.21 3.28
CA ASN A 891 1.54 31.42 2.47
C ASN A 891 0.09 31.91 2.50
N ALA A 892 -0.19 32.98 3.25
CA ALA A 892 -1.49 33.63 3.20
C ALA A 892 -1.81 33.92 1.72
N HIS A 893 -3.02 33.57 1.29
CA HIS A 893 -3.53 33.95 -0.02
C HIS A 893 -3.28 35.45 -0.26
N GLN A 894 -2.97 35.78 -1.50
CA GLN A 894 -2.51 37.07 -2.03
C GLN A 894 -3.31 38.35 -1.66
N GLU A 895 -4.30 38.30 -0.75
CA GLU A 895 -5.08 39.47 -0.33
C GLU A 895 -4.46 40.25 0.84
N GLU A 896 -3.58 39.66 1.65
CA GLU A 896 -2.88 40.39 2.74
C GLU A 896 -1.45 40.84 2.38
N ASN A 897 -0.98 40.57 1.16
CA ASN A 897 0.29 41.07 0.63
C ASN A 897 0.20 42.56 0.21
N GLN A 898 -0.18 43.44 1.13
CA GLN A 898 0.28 44.82 1.07
C GLN A 898 1.52 44.96 1.97
N PRO A 899 2.72 45.27 1.41
CA PRO A 899 3.92 45.59 2.20
C PRO A 899 3.80 46.89 3.03
N ARG A 900 2.58 47.39 3.26
CA ARG A 900 2.30 48.61 4.02
C ARG A 900 2.33 48.40 5.53
N PHE A 901 1.88 47.27 6.06
CA PHE A 901 1.71 47.13 7.51
C PHE A 901 3.01 47.07 8.34
N TYR A 902 4.09 46.46 7.82
CA TYR A 902 5.37 46.43 8.53
C TYR A 902 6.11 47.78 8.44
N ALA A 903 6.03 48.46 7.28
CA ALA A 903 6.61 49.78 7.10
C ALA A 903 5.88 50.87 7.91
N ASP A 904 4.56 50.75 8.07
CA ASP A 904 3.77 51.67 8.88
C ASP A 904 3.96 51.44 10.39
N TYR A 905 4.20 50.20 10.83
CA TYR A 905 4.58 49.90 12.23
C TYR A 905 5.96 50.47 12.60
N MET A 906 6.95 50.31 11.71
CA MET A 906 8.30 50.91 11.89
C MET A 906 8.25 52.44 11.85
N ARG A 907 7.42 53.04 10.98
CA ARG A 907 7.20 54.50 10.97
C ARG A 907 6.54 55.04 12.24
N MET A 908 5.65 54.27 12.86
CA MET A 908 5.00 54.68 14.11
C MET A 908 5.95 54.66 15.31
N GLN A 909 6.98 53.80 15.32
CA GLN A 909 8.04 53.81 16.33
C GLN A 909 9.07 54.93 16.12
N GLU A 910 9.31 55.36 14.88
CA GLU A 910 10.20 56.51 14.61
C GLU A 910 9.52 57.88 14.89
N GLN A 911 8.21 57.90 15.15
CA GLN A 911 7.44 59.10 15.46
C GLN A 911 6.90 59.17 16.90
N SER A 912 7.30 58.25 17.80
CA SER A 912 6.94 58.24 19.22
C SER A 912 8.11 58.58 20.14
#